data_AF-A0A957I167-F1
#
_entry.id   AF-A0A957I167-F1
#
_cell.length_a   1.000
_cell.length_b   1.000
_cell.length_c   1.000
_cell.angle_alpha   90.00
_cell.angle_beta   90.00
_cell.angle_gamma   90.00
#
_symmetry.space_group_name_H-M   'P 1'
#
loop_
_entity.id
_entity.type
_entity.pdbx_description
1 polymer ?
#
loop_
_entity_poly.entity_id
_entity_poly.type
_entity_poly.pdbx_seq_one_letter_code
_entity_poly.pdbx_strand_id
1 'polypeptide(L)'
;MLSNRSGLSIGKTIVFCLVVLSAIVAFASTLLSPVPGATATVLSDTYVRTSLVQITNDGGRLDWSPDGATIYFDRRGADELYDVWSMNPDGSNEVCITCDRLELPNNHQGNPEIDPGGRYLVFQVEKAEHAGTIGGVNSEPGIARYNDLWIWDKQEDTFYPLTDVHPELTSGSLHPHFSNDGTQLFWSNLEGAVPDGDPYHVYGDIGLAVADFVASPAPHLENVTYYNPGENPVYLETHGFGPDDNWLYFSCTPHDNMEDVSADICRMDFSNPTEITSLTHTSGLNGEFAAWDEHAHLSPLNDAYVWASSQPYDVPENNMPAINETLRLDLWLMGTDGNNQQRLTYFNEPGHPEYTGYRAIVSDNDWNPDGSQVIIYVQFPDNVMRNHIWLLSLEPPAGTPTPTPTPTEIIGTPTPTITPPPTVTPTPTPVNAPVVNLLSPLDGAELTTRHVTATFTTSNHDIGAYGESHIHFYLDDYPEPLMFFNGNDPAQFGQQTVQVNFQPTALATWISSDTLRFNNLTNGLHTLTARLVDAQGNVEDNPGASQTITFTVNVPPDDLAMPAALILVKEEPNPNDGMGAVFDSQPDVVGDLYLLSPVAPDGVLTPLTNVAAVGGGVTDPELSWDGQRVLFSMRQNADDTWHIWEMNLDGSGLQQITFDPPFRHINDQDPEYLPDGRIIFASDRRQIFQSRPFAGVITTQLYTANADGTDLRMVEPNPSSNINPQVFPDGRISFDRWDYLTSLRSRYTVW
;
A
#
# COMPACT_ATOMS: atom_id res chain seq x y z
N MET A 1 1.87 63.38 31.89
CA MET A 1 1.99 64.16 33.13
C MET A 1 1.85 63.24 34.31
N LEU A 2 2.96 62.87 34.94
CA LEU A 2 3.22 62.80 36.39
C LEU A 2 4.51 62.00 36.58
N SER A 3 5.36 62.56 37.41
CA SER A 3 6.80 62.36 37.48
C SER A 3 7.20 61.77 38.83
N ASN A 4 8.40 61.19 38.84
CA ASN A 4 9.33 61.06 39.97
C ASN A 4 8.90 60.20 41.18
N ARG A 5 9.73 59.17 41.47
CA ARG A 5 10.80 59.33 42.47
C ARG A 5 11.89 58.27 42.33
N SER A 6 13.11 58.78 42.46
CA SER A 6 14.43 58.17 42.39
C SER A 6 14.91 57.58 43.73
N GLY A 7 15.63 56.46 43.65
CA GLY A 7 16.96 56.24 44.24
C GLY A 7 17.14 56.20 45.76
N LEU A 8 17.63 55.06 46.27
CA LEU A 8 18.56 55.02 47.39
C LEU A 8 19.52 53.82 47.25
N SER A 9 20.81 54.11 47.11
CA SER A 9 21.91 53.17 47.35
C SER A 9 22.26 53.14 48.84
N ILE A 10 22.71 52.00 49.36
CA ILE A 10 24.01 51.81 50.03
C ILE A 10 24.02 50.45 50.71
N GLY A 11 25.14 49.75 50.54
CA GLY A 11 25.38 48.43 51.07
C GLY A 11 25.53 48.37 52.58
N LYS A 12 25.21 47.17 53.06
CA LYS A 12 25.58 46.46 54.30
C LYS A 12 24.57 45.30 54.31
N THR A 13 24.91 44.11 53.86
CA THR A 13 25.33 43.04 54.77
C THR A 13 25.99 41.94 53.94
N ILE A 14 27.29 42.10 53.68
CA ILE A 14 28.22 40.97 53.70
C ILE A 14 28.23 40.49 55.16
N VAL A 15 28.30 39.17 55.36
CA VAL A 15 28.12 38.43 56.64
C VAL A 15 26.67 37.99 56.87
N PHE A 16 26.17 37.02 56.07
CA PHE A 16 25.27 35.94 56.55
C PHE A 16 24.95 34.81 55.52
N CYS A 17 25.84 34.48 54.57
CA CYS A 17 25.60 33.37 53.61
C CYS A 17 26.79 32.40 53.42
N LEU A 18 27.64 32.20 54.43
CA LEU A 18 28.83 31.32 54.32
C LEU A 18 28.99 30.29 55.44
N VAL A 19 27.89 29.89 56.10
CA VAL A 19 27.92 28.82 57.13
C VAL A 19 26.87 27.71 56.92
N VAL A 20 26.01 27.78 55.90
CA VAL A 20 24.98 26.74 55.66
C VAL A 20 25.36 25.73 54.56
N LEU A 21 26.50 25.90 53.87
CA LEU A 21 26.94 24.98 52.81
C LEU A 21 27.92 23.87 53.26
N SER A 22 27.96 23.54 54.56
CA SER A 22 28.86 22.50 55.11
C SER A 22 28.14 21.39 55.90
N ALA A 23 26.80 21.30 55.83
CA ALA A 23 26.01 20.39 56.68
C ALA A 23 25.04 19.45 55.93
N ILE A 24 25.15 19.28 54.60
CA ILE A 24 24.35 18.32 53.81
C ILE A 24 25.26 17.35 53.03
N VAL A 25 26.37 16.91 53.64
CA VAL A 25 27.24 15.83 53.11
C VAL A 25 27.52 14.75 54.18
N ALA A 26 26.73 14.70 55.25
CA ALA A 26 26.96 13.74 56.33
C ALA A 26 25.65 13.13 56.86
N PHE A 27 24.84 12.55 55.97
CA PHE A 27 23.76 11.62 56.33
C PHE A 27 23.48 10.64 55.17
N ALA A 28 24.54 10.00 54.68
CA ALA A 28 24.44 8.85 53.77
C ALA A 28 25.64 7.92 54.01
N SER A 29 25.64 7.24 55.16
CA SER A 29 26.52 6.09 55.41
C SER A 29 26.22 5.54 56.80
N THR A 30 25.29 4.59 56.88
CA THR A 30 25.35 3.40 57.76
C THR A 30 24.01 2.67 57.71
N LEU A 31 23.95 1.64 56.86
CA LEU A 31 23.39 0.30 57.11
C LEU A 31 23.08 -0.34 55.77
N LEU A 32 24.00 -1.23 55.33
CA LEU A 32 23.75 -2.54 54.72
C LEU A 32 25.11 -3.06 54.24
N SER A 33 25.60 -4.11 54.89
CA SER A 33 26.75 -4.89 54.40
C SER A 33 26.26 -5.83 53.29
N PRO A 34 27.03 -6.05 52.21
CA PRO A 34 26.63 -6.99 51.17
C PRO A 34 26.84 -8.43 51.66
N VAL A 35 25.80 -9.26 51.52
CA VAL A 35 25.95 -10.72 51.50
C VAL A 35 26.49 -11.09 50.11
N PRO A 36 27.64 -11.79 49.99
CA PRO A 36 28.12 -12.23 48.69
C PRO A 36 27.42 -13.55 48.31
N GLY A 37 26.72 -13.54 47.18
CA GLY A 37 26.22 -14.76 46.55
C GLY A 37 24.76 -14.72 46.11
N ALA A 38 24.45 -13.85 45.17
CA ALA A 38 23.38 -14.04 44.18
C ALA A 38 23.62 -13.02 43.06
N THR A 39 24.12 -13.48 41.92
CA THR A 39 23.92 -12.76 40.66
C THR A 39 22.43 -12.81 40.38
N ALA A 40 21.69 -11.78 40.79
CA ALA A 40 20.36 -11.53 40.29
C ALA A 40 20.52 -11.10 38.83
N THR A 41 20.22 -12.00 37.91
CA THR A 41 19.84 -11.62 36.55
C THR A 41 18.61 -10.72 36.71
N VAL A 42 18.74 -9.44 36.39
CA VAL A 42 17.59 -8.56 36.24
C VAL A 42 16.89 -9.03 34.97
N LEU A 43 15.80 -9.77 35.12
CA LEU A 43 14.83 -9.95 34.03
C LEU A 43 14.18 -8.57 33.84
N SER A 44 14.09 -8.06 32.61
CA SER A 44 13.36 -6.84 32.35
C SER A 44 11.88 -7.10 32.65
N ASP A 45 11.29 -6.26 33.50
CA ASP A 45 9.84 -6.27 33.80
C ASP A 45 9.01 -5.64 32.67
N THR A 46 9.60 -5.41 31.49
CA THR A 46 9.01 -4.68 30.36
C THR A 46 9.33 -5.35 29.03
N TYR A 47 8.52 -5.02 28.01
CA TYR A 47 8.78 -5.39 26.62
C TYR A 47 10.12 -4.84 26.14
N VAL A 48 10.85 -5.64 25.36
CA VAL A 48 12.16 -5.29 24.79
C VAL A 48 12.06 -5.21 23.27
N ARG A 49 12.38 -4.05 22.70
CA ARG A 49 12.52 -3.89 21.25
C ARG A 49 13.70 -4.72 20.71
N THR A 50 13.43 -5.59 19.73
CA THR A 50 14.44 -6.44 19.08
C THR A 50 14.78 -5.99 17.66
N SER A 51 13.80 -5.52 16.90
CA SER A 51 14.02 -4.98 15.54
C SER A 51 12.97 -3.94 15.16
N LEU A 52 13.32 -3.09 14.21
CA LEU A 52 12.40 -2.15 13.56
C LEU A 52 12.77 -2.10 12.08
N VAL A 53 11.84 -2.46 11.20
CA VAL A 53 12.08 -2.54 9.75
C VAL A 53 10.97 -1.82 9.00
N GLN A 54 11.33 -1.12 7.93
CA GLN A 54 10.34 -0.53 7.03
C GLN A 54 9.84 -1.61 6.08
N ILE A 55 8.53 -1.78 5.95
CA ILE A 55 7.92 -2.82 5.11
C ILE A 55 7.25 -2.26 3.85
N THR A 56 6.85 -0.98 3.85
CA THR A 56 6.41 -0.29 2.63
C THR A 56 6.87 1.16 2.60
N ASN A 57 6.97 1.71 1.40
CA ASN A 57 7.35 3.10 1.13
C ASN A 57 6.13 4.02 0.93
N ASP A 58 4.93 3.45 0.89
CA ASP A 58 3.68 4.17 0.65
C ASP A 58 2.53 3.41 1.33
N GLY A 59 2.03 3.96 2.43
CA GLY A 59 0.94 3.37 3.20
C GLY A 59 0.28 4.38 4.11
N GLY A 60 -0.69 3.92 4.89
CA GLY A 60 -1.59 4.78 5.66
C GLY A 60 -2.05 4.10 6.93
N ARG A 61 -3.20 4.53 7.43
CA ARG A 61 -3.84 3.94 8.62
C ARG A 61 -4.10 2.47 8.38
N LEU A 62 -3.99 1.66 9.41
CA LEU A 62 -3.78 0.23 9.27
C LEU A 62 -4.41 -0.59 10.38
N ASP A 63 -4.64 -1.85 10.09
CA ASP A 63 -5.11 -2.83 11.06
C ASP A 63 -4.64 -4.25 10.68
N TRP A 64 -4.37 -5.10 11.67
CA TRP A 64 -3.83 -6.43 11.47
C TRP A 64 -4.90 -7.51 11.63
N SER A 65 -5.05 -8.36 10.61
CA SER A 65 -5.96 -9.49 10.66
C SER A 65 -5.74 -10.40 11.89
N PRO A 66 -6.82 -10.94 12.48
CA PRO A 66 -6.76 -11.74 13.71
C PRO A 66 -5.99 -13.07 13.56
N ASP A 67 -5.78 -13.54 12.33
CA ASP A 67 -4.94 -14.71 12.03
C ASP A 67 -3.45 -14.36 11.82
N GLY A 68 -3.10 -13.07 11.83
CA GLY A 68 -1.76 -12.53 11.64
C GLY A 68 -1.28 -12.53 10.20
N ALA A 69 -2.08 -13.00 9.23
CA ALA A 69 -1.62 -13.23 7.86
C ALA A 69 -1.73 -12.00 6.94
N THR A 70 -2.53 -11.00 7.30
CA THR A 70 -2.84 -9.85 6.44
C THR A 70 -2.80 -8.55 7.23
N ILE A 71 -2.21 -7.51 6.65
CA ILE A 71 -2.33 -6.13 7.11
C ILE A 71 -3.27 -5.43 6.13
N TYR A 72 -4.33 -4.80 6.64
CA TYR A 72 -5.16 -3.88 5.90
C TYR A 72 -4.66 -2.47 6.12
N PHE A 73 -4.63 -1.64 5.08
CA PHE A 73 -4.17 -0.27 5.22
C PHE A 73 -4.74 0.62 4.12
N ASP A 74 -4.85 1.93 4.37
CA ASP A 74 -5.15 2.87 3.30
C ASP A 74 -3.89 3.39 2.59
N ARG A 75 -4.01 3.78 1.33
CA ARG A 75 -2.90 4.34 0.54
C ARG A 75 -3.42 5.42 -0.37
N ARG A 76 -2.64 6.48 -0.53
CA ARG A 76 -2.94 7.55 -1.48
C ARG A 76 -2.45 7.20 -2.88
N GLY A 77 -3.38 7.02 -3.82
CA GLY A 77 -3.11 6.73 -5.22
C GLY A 77 -2.53 7.91 -6.01
N ALA A 78 -2.17 7.63 -7.27
CA ALA A 78 -1.67 8.62 -8.22
C ALA A 78 -2.74 9.64 -8.66
N ASP A 79 -4.01 9.30 -8.47
CA ASP A 79 -5.18 10.17 -8.65
C ASP A 79 -5.44 11.07 -7.44
N GLU A 80 -4.56 11.01 -6.43
CA GLU A 80 -4.62 11.76 -5.17
C GLU A 80 -5.73 11.32 -4.21
N LEU A 81 -6.50 10.27 -4.53
CA LEU A 81 -7.49 9.67 -3.65
C LEU A 81 -6.87 8.61 -2.74
N TYR A 82 -7.56 8.24 -1.67
CA TYR A 82 -7.14 7.16 -0.79
C TYR A 82 -7.98 5.94 -1.10
N ASP A 83 -7.37 4.77 -1.12
CA ASP A 83 -8.01 3.48 -1.27
C ASP A 83 -7.60 2.55 -0.14
N VAL A 84 -8.40 1.52 0.15
CA VAL A 84 -8.03 0.44 1.07
C VAL A 84 -7.30 -0.66 0.31
N TRP A 85 -6.17 -1.08 0.87
CA TRP A 85 -5.27 -2.11 0.38
C TRP A 85 -5.08 -3.19 1.45
N SER A 86 -4.53 -4.32 1.02
CA SER A 86 -4.07 -5.40 1.89
C SER A 86 -2.67 -5.83 1.49
N MET A 87 -1.90 -6.38 2.43
CA MET A 87 -0.58 -6.96 2.18
C MET A 87 -0.25 -8.05 3.20
N ASN A 88 0.75 -8.87 2.92
CA ASN A 88 1.35 -9.75 3.91
C ASN A 88 2.16 -8.92 4.94
N PRO A 89 2.41 -9.44 6.16
CA PRO A 89 3.25 -8.79 7.16
C PRO A 89 4.67 -8.42 6.74
N ASP A 90 5.21 -9.09 5.73
CA ASP A 90 6.54 -8.80 5.18
C ASP A 90 6.53 -7.71 4.09
N GLY A 91 5.37 -7.09 3.84
CA GLY A 91 5.15 -6.07 2.81
C GLY A 91 4.92 -6.63 1.40
N SER A 92 4.87 -7.96 1.22
CA SER A 92 4.59 -8.57 -0.07
C SER A 92 3.08 -8.74 -0.33
N ASN A 93 2.72 -9.13 -1.55
CA ASN A 93 1.33 -9.39 -1.98
C ASN A 93 0.37 -8.22 -1.74
N GLU A 94 0.80 -7.00 -2.05
CA GLU A 94 -0.09 -5.84 -1.97
C GLU A 94 -1.25 -5.98 -2.98
N VAL A 95 -2.49 -5.84 -2.51
CA VAL A 95 -3.72 -5.93 -3.31
C VAL A 95 -4.65 -4.80 -2.92
N CYS A 96 -5.12 -4.02 -3.90
CA CYS A 96 -6.14 -3.01 -3.67
C CYS A 96 -7.53 -3.66 -3.52
N ILE A 97 -8.26 -3.27 -2.48
CA ILE A 97 -9.58 -3.80 -2.13
C ILE A 97 -10.70 -2.93 -2.72
N THR A 98 -10.55 -1.60 -2.66
CA THR A 98 -11.58 -0.63 -3.05
C THR A 98 -11.40 -0.06 -4.45
N CYS A 99 -10.25 -0.25 -5.08
CA CYS A 99 -10.00 0.20 -6.45
C CYS A 99 -11.01 -0.39 -7.43
N ASP A 100 -11.49 0.44 -8.36
CA ASP A 100 -12.39 0.05 -9.46
C ASP A 100 -13.70 -0.65 -9.01
N ARG A 101 -14.13 -0.41 -7.76
CA ARG A 101 -15.42 -0.91 -7.22
C ARG A 101 -16.55 0.06 -7.56
N LEU A 102 -17.48 -0.37 -8.42
CA LEU A 102 -18.61 0.45 -8.88
C LEU A 102 -19.64 0.76 -7.79
N GLU A 103 -19.65 -0.04 -6.72
CA GLU A 103 -20.53 0.10 -5.56
C GLU A 103 -20.10 1.26 -4.65
N LEU A 104 -18.82 1.62 -4.69
CA LEU A 104 -18.25 2.68 -3.88
C LEU A 104 -18.20 4.01 -4.67
N PRO A 105 -18.36 5.16 -4.01
CA PRO A 105 -18.07 6.45 -4.62
C PRO A 105 -16.60 6.53 -5.04
N ASN A 106 -16.30 7.14 -6.18
CA ASN A 106 -14.92 7.38 -6.64
C ASN A 106 -14.28 8.58 -5.92
N ASN A 107 -14.22 8.49 -4.60
CA ASN A 107 -13.78 9.51 -3.64
C ASN A 107 -12.72 8.93 -2.69
N HIS A 108 -12.42 9.51 -1.52
CA HIS A 108 -11.54 8.87 -0.54
C HIS A 108 -12.17 7.63 0.14
N GLN A 109 -11.39 6.56 0.31
CA GLN A 109 -11.66 5.41 1.17
C GLN A 109 -10.44 5.11 2.04
N GLY A 110 -10.63 4.80 3.33
CA GLY A 110 -9.49 4.44 4.17
C GLY A 110 -9.84 4.17 5.63
N ASN A 111 -8.82 4.20 6.50
CA ASN A 111 -8.93 3.89 7.92
C ASN A 111 -9.69 2.55 8.17
N PRO A 112 -9.13 1.44 7.65
CA PRO A 112 -9.77 0.13 7.72
C PRO A 112 -9.59 -0.54 9.09
N GLU A 113 -10.60 -1.30 9.52
CA GLU A 113 -10.59 -2.14 10.72
C GLU A 113 -11.30 -3.47 10.43
N ILE A 114 -10.71 -4.60 10.82
CA ILE A 114 -11.22 -5.96 10.61
C ILE A 114 -11.88 -6.47 11.89
N ASP A 115 -12.99 -7.20 11.73
CA ASP A 115 -13.65 -7.83 12.86
C ASP A 115 -12.79 -8.97 13.46
N PRO A 116 -12.99 -9.33 14.74
CA PRO A 116 -12.27 -10.43 15.39
C PRO A 116 -12.43 -11.79 14.68
N GLY A 117 -13.51 -11.98 13.91
CA GLY A 117 -13.73 -13.16 13.08
C GLY A 117 -12.99 -13.16 11.74
N GLY A 118 -12.42 -12.03 11.31
CA GLY A 118 -11.68 -11.87 10.07
C GLY A 118 -12.53 -11.86 8.79
N ARG A 119 -13.85 -11.72 8.89
CA ARG A 119 -14.80 -11.72 7.76
C ARG A 119 -15.16 -10.30 7.31
N TYR A 120 -15.36 -9.37 8.22
CA TYR A 120 -15.90 -8.05 7.94
C TYR A 120 -14.83 -6.99 8.14
N LEU A 121 -14.59 -6.18 7.09
CA LEU A 121 -13.68 -5.04 7.15
C LEU A 121 -14.51 -3.76 7.10
N VAL A 122 -14.56 -3.00 8.19
CA VAL A 122 -15.18 -1.67 8.23
C VAL A 122 -14.15 -0.60 7.84
N PHE A 123 -14.57 0.46 7.17
CA PHE A 123 -13.68 1.53 6.72
C PHE A 123 -14.47 2.82 6.47
N GLN A 124 -13.76 3.94 6.42
CA GLN A 124 -14.31 5.25 6.05
C GLN A 124 -14.47 5.37 4.53
N VAL A 125 -15.58 5.97 4.10
CA VAL A 125 -15.85 6.33 2.70
C VAL A 125 -16.34 7.76 2.62
N GLU A 126 -15.65 8.60 1.87
CA GLU A 126 -16.09 9.95 1.58
C GLU A 126 -17.41 9.91 0.82
N LYS A 127 -18.41 10.60 1.39
CA LYS A 127 -19.76 10.68 0.85
C LYS A 127 -19.74 11.16 -0.61
N ALA A 128 -20.51 10.49 -1.46
CA ALA A 128 -20.58 10.78 -2.90
C ALA A 128 -20.93 12.26 -3.21
N GLU A 129 -21.79 12.86 -2.38
CA GLU A 129 -22.20 14.26 -2.51
C GLU A 129 -22.17 14.97 -1.16
N HIS A 130 -21.44 16.08 -1.07
CA HIS A 130 -21.40 16.95 0.11
C HIS A 130 -21.03 18.40 -0.25
N ALA A 131 -21.15 19.31 0.71
CA ALA A 131 -20.92 20.75 0.50
C ALA A 131 -19.45 21.15 0.25
N GLY A 132 -18.50 20.29 0.66
CA GLY A 132 -17.05 20.48 0.48
C GLY A 132 -16.53 20.17 -0.93
N THR A 133 -15.20 20.16 -1.07
CA THR A 133 -14.52 19.70 -2.29
C THR A 133 -14.39 18.19 -2.25
N ILE A 134 -14.96 17.49 -3.23
CA ILE A 134 -14.84 16.04 -3.39
C ILE A 134 -13.37 15.66 -3.62
N GLY A 135 -12.87 14.62 -2.94
CA GLY A 135 -11.47 14.21 -2.97
C GLY A 135 -10.53 15.25 -2.35
N GLY A 136 -11.04 16.05 -1.41
CA GLY A 136 -10.33 17.16 -0.80
C GLY A 136 -9.70 16.81 0.54
N VAL A 137 -8.75 17.63 0.98
CA VAL A 137 -8.04 17.45 2.28
C VAL A 137 -8.94 17.36 3.52
N ASN A 138 -10.19 17.84 3.45
CA ASN A 138 -11.13 17.76 4.58
C ASN A 138 -11.83 16.39 4.66
N SER A 139 -11.83 15.61 3.59
CA SER A 139 -12.44 14.28 3.51
C SER A 139 -11.40 13.16 3.46
N GLU A 140 -10.10 13.48 3.47
CA GLU A 140 -9.04 12.48 3.66
C GLU A 140 -9.35 11.63 4.91
N PRO A 141 -9.07 10.31 4.88
CA PRO A 141 -9.32 9.48 6.05
C PRO A 141 -8.54 10.03 7.25
N GLY A 142 -9.02 9.80 8.48
CA GLY A 142 -8.44 10.44 9.69
C GLY A 142 -8.83 11.90 9.97
N ILE A 143 -9.49 12.62 9.04
CA ILE A 143 -10.02 13.98 9.29
C ILE A 143 -11.50 13.97 9.71
N ALA A 144 -12.14 12.79 9.66
CA ALA A 144 -13.53 12.50 10.01
C ALA A 144 -14.62 13.08 9.09
N ARG A 145 -14.45 14.31 8.59
CA ARG A 145 -15.54 15.06 7.93
C ARG A 145 -15.97 14.40 6.63
N TYR A 146 -17.27 14.43 6.36
CA TYR A 146 -17.91 13.85 5.18
C TYR A 146 -17.76 12.34 5.00
N ASN A 147 -17.21 11.63 5.98
CA ASN A 147 -16.96 10.20 5.89
C ASN A 147 -18.12 9.39 6.49
N ASP A 148 -18.70 8.52 5.67
CA ASP A 148 -19.58 7.45 6.08
C ASP A 148 -18.76 6.22 6.50
N LEU A 149 -19.26 5.39 7.41
CA LEU A 149 -18.75 4.05 7.63
C LEU A 149 -19.38 3.10 6.62
N TRP A 150 -18.55 2.30 5.98
CA TRP A 150 -18.94 1.20 5.12
C TRP A 150 -18.26 -0.08 5.58
N ILE A 151 -18.81 -1.22 5.18
CA ILE A 151 -18.28 -2.53 5.53
C ILE A 151 -18.19 -3.41 4.30
N TRP A 152 -17.07 -4.10 4.16
CA TRP A 152 -16.84 -5.15 3.18
C TRP A 152 -17.05 -6.52 3.83
N ASP A 153 -18.02 -7.28 3.34
CA ASP A 153 -18.14 -8.70 3.66
C ASP A 153 -17.19 -9.48 2.74
N LYS A 154 -16.04 -9.91 3.28
CA LYS A 154 -15.02 -10.65 2.53
C LYS A 154 -15.51 -11.99 2.00
N GLN A 155 -16.49 -12.60 2.67
CA GLN A 155 -17.00 -13.90 2.26
C GLN A 155 -17.92 -13.78 1.04
N GLU A 156 -18.71 -12.71 0.99
CA GLU A 156 -19.67 -12.45 -0.09
C GLU A 156 -19.13 -11.48 -1.16
N ASP A 157 -17.94 -10.91 -0.93
CA ASP A 157 -17.32 -9.84 -1.70
C ASP A 157 -18.29 -8.69 -2.00
N THR A 158 -18.99 -8.21 -0.97
CA THR A 158 -20.03 -7.18 -1.11
C THR A 158 -19.83 -6.07 -0.09
N PHE A 159 -20.09 -4.83 -0.51
CA PHE A 159 -19.99 -3.63 0.30
C PHE A 159 -21.36 -3.15 0.76
N TYR A 160 -21.45 -2.73 2.02
CA TYR A 160 -22.67 -2.18 2.62
C TYR A 160 -22.39 -0.85 3.32
N PRO A 161 -23.21 0.19 3.10
CA PRO A 161 -23.14 1.40 3.92
C PRO A 161 -23.67 1.09 5.33
N LEU A 162 -22.97 1.55 6.36
CA LEU A 162 -23.39 1.44 7.75
C LEU A 162 -23.97 2.75 8.30
N THR A 163 -23.47 3.90 7.84
CA THR A 163 -23.96 5.22 8.24
C THR A 163 -24.42 6.05 7.04
N ASP A 164 -25.13 7.15 7.33
CA ASP A 164 -25.51 8.18 6.36
C ASP A 164 -25.33 9.57 7.00
N VAL A 165 -24.07 10.01 7.10
CA VAL A 165 -23.68 11.29 7.69
C VAL A 165 -24.21 12.46 6.86
N HIS A 166 -24.43 13.60 7.51
CA HIS A 166 -24.98 14.76 6.84
C HIS A 166 -23.95 15.41 5.87
N PRO A 167 -24.41 16.09 4.80
CA PRO A 167 -23.52 16.63 3.77
C PRO A 167 -22.82 17.96 4.15
N GLU A 168 -23.02 18.47 5.37
CA GLU A 168 -22.34 19.67 5.87
C GLU A 168 -20.94 19.36 6.44
N LEU A 169 -20.06 20.37 6.49
CA LEU A 169 -18.67 20.24 6.97
C LEU A 169 -18.54 19.70 8.40
N THR A 170 -19.62 19.74 9.15
CA THR A 170 -19.71 19.50 10.59
C THR A 170 -20.24 18.11 10.93
N SER A 171 -20.18 17.19 9.96
CA SER A 171 -20.67 15.82 10.11
C SER A 171 -19.71 14.82 9.52
N GLY A 172 -19.59 13.65 10.15
CA GLY A 172 -18.66 12.61 9.74
C GLY A 172 -18.43 11.54 10.79
N SER A 173 -17.79 10.45 10.40
CA SER A 173 -17.40 9.33 11.26
C SER A 173 -15.88 9.13 11.18
N LEU A 174 -15.25 8.68 12.27
CA LEU A 174 -13.80 8.51 12.40
C LEU A 174 -13.44 7.28 13.24
N HIS A 175 -12.39 6.57 12.84
CA HIS A 175 -11.75 5.45 13.54
C HIS A 175 -12.72 4.40 14.09
N PRO A 176 -13.38 3.60 13.23
CA PRO A 176 -14.27 2.54 13.68
C PRO A 176 -13.49 1.36 14.30
N HIS A 177 -13.99 0.81 15.42
CA HIS A 177 -13.43 -0.35 16.10
C HIS A 177 -14.52 -1.36 16.46
N PHE A 178 -14.26 -2.64 16.26
CA PHE A 178 -15.15 -3.71 16.72
C PHE A 178 -14.96 -4.02 18.21
N SER A 179 -16.03 -4.45 18.88
CA SER A 179 -15.91 -5.13 20.18
C SER A 179 -15.14 -6.44 20.02
N ASN A 180 -14.54 -6.94 21.12
CA ASN A 180 -13.74 -8.17 21.08
C ASN A 180 -14.57 -9.40 20.67
N ASP A 181 -15.88 -9.39 20.93
CA ASP A 181 -16.82 -10.42 20.48
C ASP A 181 -17.43 -10.18 19.09
N GLY A 182 -17.11 -9.06 18.44
CA GLY A 182 -17.58 -8.69 17.10
C GLY A 182 -19.06 -8.31 17.04
N THR A 183 -19.73 -8.09 18.18
CA THR A 183 -21.17 -7.78 18.22
C THR A 183 -21.49 -6.29 18.27
N GLN A 184 -20.50 -5.43 18.50
CA GLN A 184 -20.66 -3.98 18.52
C GLN A 184 -19.61 -3.27 17.69
N LEU A 185 -19.94 -2.05 17.27
CA LEU A 185 -19.05 -1.13 16.58
C LEU A 185 -18.98 0.20 17.34
N PHE A 186 -17.78 0.75 17.48
CA PHE A 186 -17.46 1.98 18.20
C PHE A 186 -16.72 2.95 17.28
N TRP A 187 -17.14 4.22 17.21
CA TRP A 187 -16.48 5.23 16.37
C TRP A 187 -16.63 6.64 16.93
N SER A 188 -15.77 7.54 16.49
CA SER A 188 -15.87 8.98 16.75
C SER A 188 -16.88 9.60 15.78
N ASN A 189 -17.88 10.26 16.33
CA ASN A 189 -18.99 10.85 15.59
C ASN A 189 -18.93 12.37 15.65
N LEU A 190 -18.84 13.03 14.50
CA LEU A 190 -18.89 14.48 14.38
C LEU A 190 -20.34 14.91 14.16
N GLU A 191 -20.85 15.72 15.08
CA GLU A 191 -22.16 16.37 14.94
C GLU A 191 -22.14 17.75 15.59
N GLY A 192 -21.98 18.82 14.81
CA GLY A 192 -22.17 20.19 15.32
C GLY A 192 -21.27 21.25 14.69
N ALA A 193 -21.78 22.48 14.61
CA ALA A 193 -21.00 23.61 14.12
C ALA A 193 -19.94 24.03 15.14
N VAL A 194 -18.69 24.23 14.67
CA VAL A 194 -17.65 24.93 15.44
C VAL A 194 -18.23 26.26 15.92
N PRO A 195 -18.30 26.52 17.24
CA PRO A 195 -18.81 27.78 17.75
C PRO A 195 -18.00 28.97 17.19
N ASP A 196 -18.68 29.92 16.55
CA ASP A 196 -18.06 31.13 16.00
C ASP A 196 -17.23 31.86 17.07
N GLY A 197 -15.90 31.91 16.88
CA GLY A 197 -14.98 32.66 17.73
C GLY A 197 -14.42 31.92 18.95
N ASP A 198 -14.60 30.60 19.06
CA ASP A 198 -13.87 29.78 20.02
C ASP A 198 -12.51 29.33 19.43
N PRO A 199 -11.37 29.83 19.93
CA PRO A 199 -10.06 29.47 19.41
C PRO A 199 -9.62 28.05 19.80
N TYR A 200 -10.34 27.37 20.70
CA TYR A 200 -9.95 26.06 21.19
C TYR A 200 -10.61 24.91 20.43
N HIS A 201 -11.77 25.10 19.79
CA HIS A 201 -12.53 24.02 19.13
C HIS A 201 -12.18 23.91 17.63
N VAL A 202 -11.03 23.33 17.29
CA VAL A 202 -10.56 23.35 15.90
C VAL A 202 -11.18 22.25 15.03
N TYR A 203 -11.59 21.14 15.66
CA TYR A 203 -12.16 19.98 14.97
C TYR A 203 -13.70 19.90 15.03
N GLY A 204 -14.35 20.68 15.88
CA GLY A 204 -15.80 20.66 16.11
C GLY A 204 -16.19 19.78 17.31
N ASP A 205 -17.48 19.62 17.56
CA ASP A 205 -17.97 18.74 18.64
C ASP A 205 -17.85 17.27 18.17
N ILE A 206 -16.82 16.56 18.68
CA ILE A 206 -16.62 15.13 18.44
C ILE A 206 -17.13 14.35 19.66
N GLY A 207 -18.10 13.47 19.44
CA GLY A 207 -18.61 12.54 20.44
C GLY A 207 -18.23 11.09 20.14
N LEU A 208 -18.53 10.21 21.09
CA LEU A 208 -18.35 8.76 20.94
C LEU A 208 -19.68 8.12 20.54
N ALA A 209 -19.68 7.19 19.59
CA ALA A 209 -20.86 6.44 19.21
C ALA A 209 -20.60 4.93 19.29
N VAL A 210 -21.53 4.18 19.88
CA VAL A 210 -21.50 2.71 19.95
C VAL A 210 -22.82 2.17 19.43
N ALA A 211 -22.76 1.14 18.60
CA ALA A 211 -23.95 0.48 18.04
C ALA A 211 -23.79 -1.03 18.05
N ASP A 212 -24.92 -1.74 18.06
CA ASP A 212 -24.94 -3.19 17.83
C ASP A 212 -24.68 -3.45 16.34
N PHE A 213 -23.72 -4.33 16.04
CA PHE A 213 -23.45 -4.79 14.69
C PHE A 213 -24.25 -6.05 14.38
N VAL A 214 -25.09 -5.98 13.34
CA VAL A 214 -25.98 -7.07 12.94
C VAL A 214 -25.65 -7.53 11.53
N ALA A 215 -25.06 -8.72 11.42
CA ALA A 215 -24.60 -9.30 10.15
C ALA A 215 -25.72 -9.76 9.19
N SER A 216 -26.92 -10.08 9.71
CA SER A 216 -28.01 -10.69 8.93
C SER A 216 -29.33 -9.95 9.13
N PRO A 217 -30.14 -9.73 8.08
CA PRO A 217 -30.04 -10.31 6.72
C PRO A 217 -29.02 -9.65 5.80
N ALA A 218 -28.51 -8.49 6.17
CA ALA A 218 -27.34 -7.83 5.59
C ALA A 218 -26.64 -7.05 6.73
N PRO A 219 -25.32 -6.80 6.66
CA PRO A 219 -24.60 -6.00 7.64
C PRO A 219 -25.24 -4.61 7.84
N HIS A 220 -25.58 -4.27 9.07
CA HIS A 220 -26.11 -2.96 9.45
C HIS A 220 -25.91 -2.69 10.95
N LEU A 221 -26.14 -1.44 11.36
CA LEU A 221 -26.07 -1.00 12.76
C LEU A 221 -27.47 -0.85 13.37
N GLU A 222 -27.63 -1.29 14.61
CA GLU A 222 -28.84 -1.07 15.43
C GLU A 222 -28.48 -0.41 16.78
N ASN A 223 -29.46 0.19 17.44
CA ASN A 223 -29.35 0.69 18.82
C ASN A 223 -28.18 1.66 19.10
N VAL A 224 -27.88 2.55 18.14
CA VAL A 224 -26.81 3.55 18.28
C VAL A 224 -26.99 4.38 19.55
N THR A 225 -25.95 4.43 20.37
CA THR A 225 -25.86 5.19 21.61
C THR A 225 -24.68 6.15 21.54
N TYR A 226 -24.91 7.41 21.91
CA TYR A 226 -23.89 8.45 21.91
C TYR A 226 -23.42 8.78 23.32
N TYR A 227 -22.11 8.93 23.50
CA TYR A 227 -21.46 9.27 24.75
C TYR A 227 -20.62 10.53 24.58
N ASN A 228 -20.61 11.36 25.62
CA ASN A 228 -19.77 12.55 25.70
C ASN A 228 -19.20 12.69 27.13
N PRO A 229 -18.30 11.78 27.54
CA PRO A 229 -17.81 11.72 28.91
C PRO A 229 -16.86 12.90 29.23
N GLY A 230 -16.76 13.29 30.50
CA GLY A 230 -15.90 14.40 30.95
C GLY A 230 -16.64 15.71 31.22
N GLU A 231 -15.92 16.71 31.75
CA GLU A 231 -16.53 17.99 32.20
C GLU A 231 -16.87 18.92 31.02
N ASN A 232 -16.09 18.88 29.93
CA ASN A 232 -16.37 19.54 28.65
C ASN A 232 -15.42 19.02 27.55
N PRO A 233 -15.59 17.78 27.07
CA PRO A 233 -14.71 17.20 26.07
C PRO A 233 -14.83 17.96 24.74
N VAL A 234 -13.71 18.45 24.23
CA VAL A 234 -13.64 19.13 22.94
C VAL A 234 -13.12 18.19 21.86
N TYR A 235 -12.27 17.24 22.23
CA TYR A 235 -11.69 16.24 21.35
C TYR A 235 -11.82 14.84 21.94
N LEU A 236 -12.42 13.92 21.19
CA LEU A 236 -12.60 12.51 21.53
C LEU A 236 -12.34 11.64 20.28
N GLU A 237 -11.22 10.93 20.24
CA GLU A 237 -10.87 10.03 19.12
C GLU A 237 -10.82 8.57 19.57
N THR A 238 -11.59 7.71 18.92
CA THR A 238 -11.77 6.30 19.28
C THR A 238 -10.54 5.45 19.01
N HIS A 239 -10.32 4.45 19.88
CA HIS A 239 -9.26 3.46 19.75
C HIS A 239 -9.72 2.01 19.97
N GLY A 240 -10.57 1.72 20.98
CA GLY A 240 -11.04 0.34 21.15
C GLY A 240 -11.79 0.01 22.43
N PHE A 241 -12.15 -1.27 22.55
CA PHE A 241 -12.83 -1.85 23.70
C PHE A 241 -11.86 -2.48 24.69
N GLY A 242 -12.17 -2.35 25.98
CA GLY A 242 -11.51 -3.13 27.02
C GLY A 242 -11.69 -4.65 26.85
N PRO A 243 -10.87 -5.49 27.50
CA PRO A 243 -10.82 -6.95 27.27
C PRO A 243 -12.13 -7.71 27.53
N ASP A 244 -13.05 -7.10 28.25
CA ASP A 244 -14.35 -7.65 28.64
C ASP A 244 -15.54 -6.90 28.03
N ASP A 245 -15.28 -6.02 27.06
CA ASP A 245 -16.25 -5.18 26.36
C ASP A 245 -17.12 -4.30 27.29
N ASN A 246 -16.70 -4.06 28.54
CA ASN A 246 -17.47 -3.25 29.51
C ASN A 246 -17.03 -1.78 29.58
N TRP A 247 -16.00 -1.41 28.83
CA TRP A 247 -15.43 -0.06 28.82
C TRP A 247 -14.70 0.21 27.50
N LEU A 248 -14.46 1.48 27.24
CA LEU A 248 -13.83 1.98 26.01
C LEU A 248 -12.55 2.76 26.37
N TYR A 249 -11.58 2.77 25.46
CA TYR A 249 -10.45 3.69 25.50
C TYR A 249 -10.32 4.49 24.20
N PHE A 250 -9.87 5.72 24.34
CA PHE A 250 -9.91 6.77 23.32
C PHE A 250 -8.95 7.90 23.72
N SER A 251 -8.57 8.75 22.78
CA SER A 251 -7.88 10.00 23.06
C SER A 251 -8.87 11.05 23.49
N CYS A 252 -8.52 11.83 24.51
CA CYS A 252 -9.46 12.77 25.08
C CYS A 252 -8.81 14.04 25.61
N THR A 253 -9.62 15.09 25.70
CA THR A 253 -9.35 16.29 26.50
C THR A 253 -10.12 16.17 27.83
N PRO A 254 -9.57 15.52 28.88
CA PRO A 254 -10.32 15.15 30.08
C PRO A 254 -10.72 16.33 30.99
N HIS A 255 -10.17 17.52 30.77
CA HIS A 255 -10.27 18.67 31.67
C HIS A 255 -10.82 19.91 30.98
N ASP A 256 -11.62 20.69 31.71
CA ASP A 256 -12.02 22.03 31.29
C ASP A 256 -10.78 22.90 30.97
N ASN A 257 -10.82 23.60 29.84
CA ASN A 257 -9.75 24.48 29.32
C ASN A 257 -8.49 23.76 28.82
N MET A 258 -8.54 22.45 28.63
CA MET A 258 -7.52 21.76 27.85
C MET A 258 -7.63 22.18 26.38
N GLU A 259 -6.49 22.36 25.71
CA GLU A 259 -6.46 22.66 24.28
C GLU A 259 -6.61 21.34 23.50
N ASP A 260 -7.32 21.34 22.37
CA ASP A 260 -7.49 20.17 21.47
C ASP A 260 -6.17 19.59 20.94
N VAL A 261 -5.06 20.26 21.23
CA VAL A 261 -3.71 19.93 20.78
C VAL A 261 -2.87 19.29 21.88
N SER A 262 -3.43 19.22 23.09
CA SER A 262 -2.94 18.40 24.18
C SER A 262 -4.02 17.35 24.43
N ALA A 263 -3.73 16.08 24.15
CA ALA A 263 -4.68 14.98 24.30
C ALA A 263 -4.05 13.92 25.20
N ASP A 264 -4.85 13.35 26.10
CA ASP A 264 -4.47 12.21 26.93
C ASP A 264 -5.08 10.93 26.34
N ILE A 265 -4.47 9.77 26.62
CA ILE A 265 -5.16 8.49 26.48
C ILE A 265 -6.09 8.31 27.68
N CYS A 266 -7.35 8.00 27.41
CA CYS A 266 -8.42 7.99 28.39
C CYS A 266 -9.24 6.70 28.31
N ARG A 267 -10.00 6.42 29.36
CA ARG A 267 -11.03 5.35 29.36
C ARG A 267 -12.35 5.80 29.99
N MET A 268 -13.44 5.18 29.55
CA MET A 268 -14.80 5.34 30.07
C MET A 268 -15.43 3.96 30.29
N ASP A 269 -16.04 3.75 31.46
CA ASP A 269 -16.78 2.54 31.81
C ASP A 269 -18.28 2.69 31.50
N PHE A 270 -18.92 1.70 30.87
CA PHE A 270 -20.35 1.77 30.56
C PHE A 270 -21.24 1.86 31.80
N SER A 271 -20.78 1.40 32.96
CA SER A 271 -21.47 1.55 34.23
C SER A 271 -21.45 2.98 34.77
N ASN A 272 -20.53 3.83 34.29
CA ASN A 272 -20.44 5.24 34.63
C ASN A 272 -20.05 6.10 33.41
N PRO A 273 -20.95 6.24 32.42
CA PRO A 273 -20.63 6.78 31.09
C PRO A 273 -20.41 8.31 31.04
N THR A 274 -20.34 8.97 32.20
CA THR A 274 -20.05 10.40 32.32
C THR A 274 -18.67 10.68 32.88
N GLU A 275 -18.02 9.68 33.50
CA GLU A 275 -16.69 9.85 34.10
C GLU A 275 -15.59 9.31 33.17
N ILE A 276 -14.45 10.00 33.17
CA ILE A 276 -13.24 9.61 32.47
C ILE A 276 -12.15 9.24 33.49
N THR A 277 -11.37 8.20 33.17
CA THR A 277 -10.06 7.97 33.79
C THR A 277 -8.96 8.23 32.77
N SER A 278 -8.07 9.19 33.02
CA SER A 278 -6.87 9.39 32.21
C SER A 278 -5.82 8.31 32.51
N LEU A 279 -5.20 7.77 31.46
CA LEU A 279 -4.08 6.82 31.51
C LEU A 279 -2.74 7.54 31.27
N THR A 280 -2.73 8.59 30.45
CA THR A 280 -1.62 9.54 30.37
C THR A 280 -2.00 10.85 31.08
N HIS A 281 -1.00 11.64 31.45
CA HIS A 281 -1.16 12.88 32.22
C HIS A 281 -0.38 14.00 31.53
N THR A 282 -0.91 14.40 30.38
CA THR A 282 -0.25 15.23 29.38
C THR A 282 -1.08 16.44 28.98
N SER A 283 -1.95 16.87 29.89
CA SER A 283 -2.91 17.94 29.63
C SER A 283 -2.30 19.33 29.45
N GLY A 284 -1.04 19.52 29.84
CA GLY A 284 -0.43 20.85 29.96
C GLY A 284 -0.99 21.70 31.10
N LEU A 285 -1.98 21.20 31.85
CA LEU A 285 -2.60 21.87 32.98
C LEU A 285 -1.99 21.40 34.30
N ASN A 286 -2.18 22.18 35.38
CA ASN A 286 -1.78 21.79 36.74
C ASN A 286 -0.30 21.39 36.94
N GLY A 287 0.58 21.78 36.01
CA GLY A 287 2.01 21.45 36.03
C GLY A 287 2.38 20.18 35.25
N GLU A 288 1.44 19.59 34.53
CA GLU A 288 1.67 18.50 33.56
C GLU A 288 2.38 19.03 32.31
N PHE A 289 3.11 18.13 31.64
CA PHE A 289 3.68 18.40 30.32
C PHE A 289 2.55 18.42 29.29
N ALA A 290 2.60 19.27 28.28
CA ALA A 290 1.62 19.29 27.20
C ALA A 290 2.08 18.34 26.09
N ALA A 291 1.36 17.24 25.87
CA ALA A 291 1.64 16.32 24.77
C ALA A 291 0.37 15.94 24.01
N TRP A 292 0.58 15.53 22.77
CA TRP A 292 -0.43 14.98 21.89
C TRP A 292 -0.31 13.46 21.95
N ASP A 293 -1.20 12.80 22.69
CA ASP A 293 -1.25 11.33 22.82
C ASP A 293 -2.44 10.75 22.05
N GLU A 294 -2.16 9.82 21.14
CA GLU A 294 -3.15 9.25 20.22
C GLU A 294 -2.86 7.80 19.80
N HIS A 295 -3.87 7.19 19.21
CA HIS A 295 -3.85 5.86 18.59
C HIS A 295 -3.26 4.80 19.54
N ALA A 296 -3.91 4.67 20.70
CA ALA A 296 -3.48 3.68 21.69
C ALA A 296 -4.04 2.30 21.32
N HIS A 297 -3.24 1.24 21.33
CA HIS A 297 -3.73 -0.13 21.11
C HIS A 297 -3.32 -1.05 22.25
N LEU A 298 -4.30 -1.74 22.83
CA LEU A 298 -4.09 -2.70 23.91
C LEU A 298 -3.44 -3.98 23.36
N SER A 299 -2.42 -4.50 24.04
CA SER A 299 -1.78 -5.75 23.64
C SER A 299 -2.77 -6.93 23.67
N PRO A 300 -2.61 -7.94 22.81
CA PRO A 300 -3.41 -9.18 22.88
C PRO A 300 -3.31 -9.92 24.22
N LEU A 301 -2.27 -9.61 25.01
CA LEU A 301 -2.03 -10.12 26.35
C LEU A 301 -2.75 -9.32 27.45
N ASN A 302 -3.38 -8.20 27.09
CA ASN A 302 -4.08 -7.28 27.98
C ASN A 302 -3.20 -6.73 29.11
N ASP A 303 -1.92 -6.52 28.82
CA ASP A 303 -0.91 -6.16 29.82
C ASP A 303 -0.20 -4.83 29.53
N ALA A 304 -0.32 -4.30 28.30
CA ALA A 304 0.31 -3.04 27.91
C ALA A 304 -0.46 -2.34 26.79
N TYR A 305 -0.34 -1.02 26.73
CA TYR A 305 -0.71 -0.21 25.57
C TYR A 305 0.54 0.19 24.80
N VAL A 306 0.47 0.20 23.48
CA VAL A 306 1.28 1.11 22.66
C VAL A 306 0.45 2.34 22.30
N TRP A 307 1.08 3.50 22.12
CA TRP A 307 0.40 4.70 21.62
C TRP A 307 1.41 5.66 20.96
N ALA A 308 0.91 6.56 20.13
CA ALA A 308 1.69 7.66 19.56
C ALA A 308 1.72 8.84 20.55
N SER A 309 2.90 9.40 20.81
CA SER A 309 3.04 10.57 21.70
C SER A 309 3.98 11.60 21.12
N SER A 310 3.66 12.88 21.36
CA SER A 310 4.56 13.97 21.02
C SER A 310 5.71 14.13 21.99
N GLN A 311 5.71 13.44 23.13
CA GLN A 311 6.85 13.49 24.04
C GLN A 311 8.14 12.97 23.37
N PRO A 312 9.30 13.60 23.61
CA PRO A 312 9.54 14.76 24.48
C PRO A 312 9.50 16.12 23.73
N TYR A 313 8.85 16.17 22.57
CA TYR A 313 8.76 17.34 21.72
C TYR A 313 7.65 18.28 22.18
N ASP A 314 7.92 19.59 22.16
CA ASP A 314 6.91 20.59 22.47
C ASP A 314 5.82 20.59 21.39
N VAL A 315 4.56 20.62 21.81
CA VAL A 315 3.43 20.95 20.93
C VAL A 315 3.38 22.48 20.77
N PRO A 316 3.31 23.04 19.55
CA PRO A 316 3.26 24.49 19.33
C PRO A 316 1.97 25.13 19.86
N GLU A 317 2.00 26.45 20.10
CA GLU A 317 0.82 27.25 20.51
C GLU A 317 -0.38 27.02 19.57
N ASN A 318 -1.57 26.87 20.15
CA ASN A 318 -2.88 26.56 19.57
C ASN A 318 -3.19 27.24 18.21
N ASN A 319 -2.66 26.67 17.12
CA ASN A 319 -2.90 27.09 15.75
C ASN A 319 -2.55 25.95 14.78
N MET A 320 -3.54 25.42 14.06
CA MET A 320 -3.37 24.30 13.11
C MET A 320 -2.23 24.44 12.10
N PRO A 321 -2.01 25.60 11.46
CA PRO A 321 -0.81 25.86 10.68
C PRO A 321 0.51 25.52 11.39
N ALA A 322 0.64 25.86 12.67
CA ALA A 322 1.86 25.57 13.43
C ALA A 322 2.00 24.06 13.72
N ILE A 323 0.89 23.39 14.06
CA ILE A 323 0.86 21.94 14.29
C ILE A 323 1.28 21.19 13.02
N ASN A 324 0.69 21.55 11.88
CA ASN A 324 1.03 20.97 10.58
C ASN A 324 2.51 21.14 10.22
N GLU A 325 3.16 22.20 10.72
CA GLU A 325 4.58 22.49 10.45
C GLU A 325 5.55 21.84 11.45
N THR A 326 5.14 21.58 12.70
CA THR A 326 6.10 21.20 13.76
C THR A 326 5.78 19.91 14.51
N LEU A 327 4.56 19.36 14.40
CA LEU A 327 4.17 18.16 15.14
C LEU A 327 5.12 16.99 14.82
N ARG A 328 5.50 16.26 15.87
CA ARG A 328 6.37 15.09 15.86
C ARG A 328 5.79 14.10 16.82
N LEU A 329 5.60 12.86 16.37
CA LEU A 329 5.13 11.77 17.21
C LEU A 329 6.08 10.60 17.08
N ASP A 330 6.32 9.90 18.19
CA ASP A 330 6.99 8.61 18.24
C ASP A 330 6.08 7.59 18.96
N LEU A 331 6.38 6.31 18.81
CA LEU A 331 5.64 5.24 19.46
C LEU A 331 6.17 5.02 20.89
N TRP A 332 5.26 4.88 21.84
CA TRP A 332 5.50 4.65 23.26
C TRP A 332 4.75 3.40 23.74
N LEU A 333 5.10 2.92 24.93
CA LEU A 333 4.48 1.77 25.60
C LEU A 333 4.33 1.97 27.11
N MET A 334 3.20 1.52 27.68
CA MET A 334 2.83 1.69 29.09
C MET A 334 2.05 0.48 29.58
N GLY A 335 2.02 0.26 30.89
CA GLY A 335 1.11 -0.71 31.49
C GLY A 335 -0.35 -0.26 31.39
N THR A 336 -1.29 -1.18 31.59
CA THR A 336 -2.74 -0.89 31.53
C THR A 336 -3.26 0.07 32.61
N ASP A 337 -2.42 0.42 33.58
CA ASP A 337 -2.69 1.41 34.63
C ASP A 337 -2.08 2.79 34.33
N GLY A 338 -1.48 2.97 33.15
CA GLY A 338 -0.81 4.21 32.74
C GLY A 338 0.64 4.34 33.19
N ASN A 339 1.15 3.41 34.01
CA ASN A 339 2.51 3.47 34.56
C ASN A 339 3.56 2.82 33.64
N ASN A 340 4.84 2.98 34.01
CA ASN A 340 6.00 2.37 33.32
C ASN A 340 6.13 2.77 31.84
N GLN A 341 5.82 4.03 31.54
CA GLN A 341 5.92 4.58 30.20
C GLN A 341 7.36 4.51 29.67
N GLN A 342 7.52 3.97 28.46
CA GLN A 342 8.78 3.86 27.74
C GLN A 342 8.60 4.23 26.26
N ARG A 343 9.56 4.97 25.71
CA ARG A 343 9.61 5.27 24.28
C ARG A 343 10.18 4.10 23.50
N LEU A 344 9.52 3.68 22.42
CA LEU A 344 9.91 2.53 21.60
C LEU A 344 10.63 2.93 20.30
N THR A 345 10.25 4.08 19.70
CA THR A 345 10.83 4.58 18.46
C THR A 345 11.45 5.97 18.61
N TYR A 346 12.37 6.29 17.71
CA TYR A 346 13.14 7.52 17.72
C TYR A 346 13.22 8.16 16.33
N PHE A 347 12.11 8.16 15.58
CA PHE A 347 12.04 8.67 14.20
C PHE A 347 12.43 10.14 14.07
N ASN A 348 12.30 10.90 15.17
CA ASN A 348 12.58 12.33 15.21
C ASN A 348 13.89 12.69 15.95
N GLU A 349 14.73 11.71 16.30
CA GLU A 349 15.96 11.92 17.06
C GLU A 349 17.23 11.55 16.26
N PRO A 350 18.10 12.53 15.93
CA PRO A 350 19.34 12.27 15.22
C PRO A 350 20.24 11.24 15.91
N GLY A 351 20.74 10.28 15.15
CA GLY A 351 21.65 9.24 15.64
C GLY A 351 20.99 7.88 15.87
N HIS A 352 19.67 7.78 15.70
CA HIS A 352 18.94 6.52 15.69
C HIS A 352 18.80 5.96 14.26
N PRO A 353 18.81 4.61 14.08
CA PRO A 353 18.71 3.99 12.75
C PRO A 353 17.46 4.39 11.97
N GLU A 354 16.34 4.58 12.65
CA GLU A 354 15.06 4.98 12.07
C GLU A 354 14.96 6.48 11.74
N TYR A 355 15.93 7.30 12.11
CA TYR A 355 15.92 8.73 11.83
C TYR A 355 16.27 9.00 10.36
N THR A 356 15.29 9.49 9.60
CA THR A 356 15.43 9.73 8.15
C THR A 356 15.97 11.12 7.80
N GLY A 357 16.17 11.99 8.79
CA GLY A 357 16.49 13.41 8.55
C GLY A 357 15.26 14.30 8.35
N TYR A 358 14.08 13.71 8.17
CA TYR A 358 12.80 14.39 8.02
C TYR A 358 12.00 14.33 9.31
N ARG A 359 11.05 15.26 9.45
CA ARG A 359 10.04 15.22 10.50
C ARG A 359 9.12 14.01 10.30
N ALA A 360 8.89 13.27 11.37
CA ALA A 360 8.07 12.07 11.37
C ALA A 360 6.89 12.21 12.34
N ILE A 361 5.76 11.66 11.95
CA ILE A 361 4.55 11.60 12.78
C ILE A 361 4.08 10.15 12.76
N VAL A 362 4.26 9.42 13.86
CA VAL A 362 3.55 8.15 14.06
C VAL A 362 2.06 8.46 14.13
N SER A 363 1.30 7.91 13.19
CA SER A 363 -0.09 8.31 12.95
C SER A 363 -1.03 7.14 12.83
N ASP A 364 -0.57 5.92 13.09
CA ASP A 364 -1.38 4.76 13.43
C ASP A 364 -0.49 3.60 13.88
N ASN A 365 -1.07 2.63 14.57
CA ASN A 365 -0.39 1.39 14.90
C ASN A 365 -1.39 0.28 15.23
N ASP A 366 -0.95 -0.97 15.12
CA ASP A 366 -1.73 -2.09 15.65
C ASP A 366 -0.82 -3.27 16.03
N TRP A 367 -1.30 -4.12 16.94
CA TRP A 367 -0.59 -5.31 17.39
C TRP A 367 -0.84 -6.49 16.46
N ASN A 368 0.20 -7.27 16.20
CA ASN A 368 -0.04 -8.60 15.68
C ASN A 368 -0.76 -9.48 16.72
N PRO A 369 -1.51 -10.52 16.31
CA PRO A 369 -2.34 -11.29 17.24
C PRO A 369 -1.59 -12.05 18.34
N ASP A 370 -0.29 -12.33 18.14
CA ASP A 370 0.53 -13.01 19.15
C ASP A 370 1.26 -12.07 20.13
N GLY A 371 1.15 -10.75 19.92
CA GLY A 371 1.74 -9.72 20.77
C GLY A 371 3.27 -9.60 20.67
N SER A 372 3.90 -10.20 19.67
CA SER A 372 5.35 -10.09 19.44
C SER A 372 5.74 -8.98 18.46
N GLN A 373 4.77 -8.37 17.77
CA GLN A 373 5.02 -7.33 16.78
C GLN A 373 3.95 -6.24 16.80
N VAL A 374 4.36 -5.04 16.36
CA VAL A 374 3.50 -3.87 16.18
C VAL A 374 3.76 -3.30 14.80
N ILE A 375 2.72 -3.11 14.00
CA ILE A 375 2.78 -2.36 12.74
C ILE A 375 2.56 -0.88 13.04
N ILE A 376 3.27 -0.01 12.33
CA ILE A 376 3.34 1.43 12.62
C ILE A 376 3.24 2.21 11.32
N TYR A 377 2.22 3.05 11.21
CA TYR A 377 2.10 4.04 10.15
C TYR A 377 2.84 5.32 10.54
N VAL A 378 3.75 5.79 9.69
CA VAL A 378 4.56 6.99 9.92
C VAL A 378 4.45 7.94 8.74
N GLN A 379 3.93 9.15 9.00
CA GLN A 379 3.89 10.24 8.04
C GLN A 379 5.22 10.99 8.01
N PHE A 380 5.62 11.40 6.80
CA PHE A 380 6.75 12.30 6.56
C PHE A 380 6.28 13.52 5.75
N PRO A 381 5.62 14.50 6.39
CA PRO A 381 4.94 15.59 5.67
C PRO A 381 5.90 16.47 4.85
N ASP A 382 7.17 16.51 5.24
CA ASP A 382 8.20 17.34 4.62
C ASP A 382 8.97 16.59 3.51
N ASN A 383 8.54 15.39 3.13
CA ASN A 383 9.20 14.50 2.15
C ASN A 383 8.32 14.29 0.88
N VAL A 384 8.99 14.15 -0.26
CA VAL A 384 8.39 13.96 -1.59
C VAL A 384 7.83 12.56 -1.83
N MET A 385 8.31 11.56 -1.09
CA MET A 385 7.96 10.13 -1.24
C MET A 385 7.00 9.62 -0.14
N ARG A 386 6.19 10.54 0.43
CA ARG A 386 5.18 10.39 1.51
C ARG A 386 4.93 8.98 2.10
N ASN A 387 4.91 8.93 3.44
CA ASN A 387 4.22 7.94 4.29
C ASN A 387 4.71 6.48 4.24
N HIS A 388 5.22 5.94 5.35
CA HIS A 388 5.75 4.58 5.41
C HIS A 388 4.99 3.72 6.44
N ILE A 389 4.99 2.40 6.23
CA ILE A 389 4.62 1.41 7.27
C ILE A 389 5.88 0.70 7.74
N TRP A 390 6.02 0.58 9.05
CA TRP A 390 7.12 -0.06 9.74
C TRP A 390 6.61 -1.22 10.59
N LEU A 391 7.45 -2.25 10.75
CA LEU A 391 7.21 -3.40 11.60
C LEU A 391 8.21 -3.38 12.76
N LEU A 392 7.70 -3.21 13.97
CA LEU A 392 8.43 -3.27 15.22
C LEU A 392 8.29 -4.67 15.82
N SER A 393 9.38 -5.30 16.22
CA SER A 393 9.35 -6.57 16.95
C SER A 393 9.73 -6.34 18.42
N LEU A 394 8.97 -7.00 19.29
CA LEU A 394 9.02 -6.88 20.73
C LEU A 394 9.12 -8.28 21.36
N GLU A 395 10.01 -8.42 22.33
CA GLU A 395 10.02 -9.57 23.24
C GLU A 395 9.23 -9.23 24.52
N PRO A 396 8.21 -10.01 24.90
CA PRO A 396 7.46 -9.78 26.13
C PRO A 396 8.33 -10.06 27.37
N PRO A 397 7.92 -9.57 28.56
CA PRO A 397 8.62 -9.85 29.81
C PRO A 397 8.84 -11.36 30.05
N ALA A 398 9.95 -11.71 30.69
CA ALA A 398 10.29 -13.12 30.90
C ALA A 398 9.26 -13.82 31.82
N GLY A 399 8.60 -14.86 31.30
CA GLY A 399 7.60 -15.64 32.04
C GLY A 399 6.15 -15.32 31.67
N THR A 400 5.92 -14.41 30.72
CA THR A 400 4.59 -14.14 30.16
C THR A 400 4.12 -15.35 29.33
N PRO A 401 2.88 -15.84 29.53
CA PRO A 401 2.35 -16.95 28.73
C PRO A 401 2.23 -16.52 27.26
N THR A 402 2.75 -17.34 26.34
CA THR A 402 2.52 -17.15 24.90
C THR A 402 1.03 -17.32 24.61
N PRO A 403 0.36 -16.36 23.92
CA PRO A 403 -1.02 -16.53 23.54
C PRO A 403 -1.12 -17.74 22.61
N THR A 404 -2.03 -18.66 22.92
CA THR A 404 -2.34 -19.78 22.03
C THR A 404 -3.36 -19.28 21.03
N PRO A 405 -3.08 -19.28 19.72
CA PRO A 405 -4.08 -18.89 18.73
C PRO A 405 -5.31 -19.79 18.91
N THR A 406 -6.48 -19.19 19.11
CA THR A 406 -7.75 -19.91 19.18
C THR A 406 -8.02 -20.45 17.78
N PRO A 407 -8.02 -21.78 17.54
CA PRO A 407 -8.29 -22.30 16.21
C PRO A 407 -9.79 -22.18 15.93
N THR A 408 -10.15 -21.43 14.90
CA THR A 408 -11.46 -21.57 14.25
C THR A 408 -11.56 -23.01 13.72
N GLU A 409 -12.58 -23.77 14.14
CA GLU A 409 -12.78 -25.17 13.74
C GLU A 409 -12.85 -25.30 12.21
N ILE A 410 -11.78 -25.80 11.59
CA ILE A 410 -11.83 -26.36 10.24
C ILE A 410 -11.82 -27.89 10.35
N ILE A 411 -12.85 -28.50 9.75
CA ILE A 411 -13.10 -29.94 9.73
C ILE A 411 -12.02 -30.66 8.91
N GLY A 412 -11.03 -31.20 9.62
CA GLY A 412 -10.29 -32.47 9.42
C GLY A 412 -9.75 -32.90 8.05
N THR A 413 -8.42 -33.10 7.96
CA THR A 413 -7.74 -34.33 7.46
C THR A 413 -6.24 -34.32 7.83
N PRO A 414 -5.54 -35.48 7.96
CA PRO A 414 -4.28 -35.57 8.71
C PRO A 414 -3.00 -35.50 7.85
N THR A 415 -1.96 -34.82 8.36
CA THR A 415 -0.61 -34.74 7.78
C THR A 415 0.43 -35.39 8.73
N PRO A 416 1.47 -36.10 8.23
CA PRO A 416 2.30 -37.00 9.04
C PRO A 416 3.47 -36.29 9.76
N THR A 417 3.90 -36.90 10.86
CA THR A 417 4.99 -36.45 11.76
C THR A 417 6.38 -36.67 11.17
N ILE A 418 7.24 -35.64 11.16
CA ILE A 418 8.68 -35.76 10.86
C ILE A 418 9.49 -35.40 12.11
N THR A 419 10.54 -36.17 12.39
CA THR A 419 11.44 -36.05 13.55
C THR A 419 12.67 -35.19 13.19
N PRO A 420 13.15 -34.26 14.06
CA PRO A 420 14.29 -33.41 13.71
C PRO A 420 15.65 -34.14 13.86
N PRO A 421 16.66 -33.82 13.03
CA PRO A 421 18.03 -34.32 13.18
C PRO A 421 18.88 -33.48 14.16
N PRO A 422 20.05 -33.98 14.61
CA PRO A 422 20.74 -33.45 15.79
C PRO A 422 21.58 -32.21 15.51
N THR A 423 21.62 -31.31 16.51
CA THR A 423 22.34 -30.04 16.55
C THR A 423 23.87 -30.21 16.47
N VAL A 424 24.52 -29.48 15.56
CA VAL A 424 25.98 -29.31 15.51
C VAL A 424 26.34 -27.95 16.09
N THR A 425 27.29 -27.92 17.03
CA THR A 425 27.80 -26.70 17.67
C THR A 425 28.80 -25.96 16.75
N PRO A 426 28.59 -24.68 16.37
CA PRO A 426 29.59 -23.95 15.60
C PRO A 426 30.70 -23.40 16.51
N THR A 427 31.91 -23.39 15.96
CA THR A 427 33.13 -22.80 16.54
C THR A 427 33.09 -21.28 16.33
N PRO A 428 33.55 -20.43 17.27
CA PRO A 428 33.40 -18.98 17.18
C PRO A 428 34.21 -18.37 16.03
N THR A 429 33.52 -17.67 15.13
CA THR A 429 34.08 -16.85 14.04
C THR A 429 34.78 -15.60 14.63
N PRO A 430 35.92 -15.15 14.08
CA PRO A 430 36.61 -13.94 14.54
C PRO A 430 35.72 -12.69 14.44
N VAL A 431 35.82 -11.81 15.44
CA VAL A 431 34.91 -10.67 15.73
C VAL A 431 34.74 -9.62 14.59
N ASN A 432 35.55 -9.65 13.52
CA ASN A 432 35.50 -8.68 12.40
C ASN A 432 35.54 -9.34 11.00
N ALA A 433 35.13 -10.61 10.84
CA ALA A 433 35.11 -11.24 9.52
C ALA A 433 33.93 -10.71 8.66
N PRO A 434 34.08 -10.62 7.32
CA PRO A 434 32.97 -10.41 6.38
C PRO A 434 31.86 -11.43 6.55
N VAL A 435 30.62 -10.98 6.73
CA VAL A 435 29.44 -11.85 6.88
C VAL A 435 28.35 -11.43 5.91
N VAL A 436 27.67 -12.39 5.29
CA VAL A 436 26.41 -12.21 4.55
C VAL A 436 25.30 -12.98 5.24
N ASN A 437 24.13 -12.35 5.40
CA ASN A 437 22.91 -13.01 5.85
C ASN A 437 21.81 -12.83 4.81
N LEU A 438 21.37 -13.90 4.16
CA LEU A 438 20.12 -14.00 3.43
C LEU A 438 18.97 -13.95 4.43
N LEU A 439 18.15 -12.91 4.32
CA LEU A 439 17.00 -12.66 5.19
C LEU A 439 15.70 -13.16 4.57
N SER A 440 15.60 -13.09 3.24
CA SER A 440 14.49 -13.62 2.47
C SER A 440 15.00 -14.23 1.15
N PRO A 441 14.36 -15.29 0.62
CA PRO A 441 13.42 -16.15 1.35
C PRO A 441 14.11 -16.84 2.54
N LEU A 442 13.34 -17.30 3.53
CA LEU A 442 13.88 -18.09 4.63
C LEU A 442 14.27 -19.50 4.15
N ASP A 443 15.25 -20.13 4.80
CA ASP A 443 15.62 -21.51 4.49
C ASP A 443 14.45 -22.47 4.78
N GLY A 444 14.08 -23.27 3.79
CA GLY A 444 12.90 -24.12 3.78
C GLY A 444 11.59 -23.42 3.45
N ALA A 445 11.58 -22.15 3.04
CA ALA A 445 10.35 -21.43 2.73
C ALA A 445 9.59 -22.06 1.54
N GLU A 446 8.27 -22.04 1.60
CA GLU A 446 7.37 -22.39 0.49
C GLU A 446 6.75 -21.10 -0.05
N LEU A 447 7.02 -20.78 -1.31
CA LEU A 447 6.68 -19.51 -1.95
C LEU A 447 5.61 -19.74 -3.03
N THR A 448 4.61 -18.88 -3.09
CA THR A 448 3.51 -18.96 -4.08
C THR A 448 3.69 -17.99 -5.24
N THR A 449 4.88 -17.42 -5.42
CA THR A 449 5.22 -16.54 -6.54
C THR A 449 6.42 -17.04 -7.33
N ARG A 450 6.40 -16.84 -8.65
CA ARG A 450 7.56 -17.09 -9.53
C ARG A 450 8.59 -15.95 -9.46
N HIS A 451 8.20 -14.78 -8.96
CA HIS A 451 9.09 -13.64 -8.78
C HIS A 451 9.60 -13.62 -7.34
N VAL A 452 10.72 -14.27 -7.10
CA VAL A 452 11.25 -14.45 -5.75
C VAL A 452 12.22 -13.32 -5.40
N THR A 453 11.81 -12.48 -4.46
CA THR A 453 12.66 -11.43 -3.90
C THR A 453 13.62 -12.03 -2.88
N ALA A 454 14.91 -11.80 -3.05
CA ALA A 454 15.94 -12.13 -2.08
C ALA A 454 16.48 -10.85 -1.44
N THR A 455 16.31 -10.74 -0.12
CA THR A 455 16.86 -9.66 0.71
C THR A 455 18.01 -10.20 1.53
N PHE A 456 19.03 -9.38 1.74
CA PHE A 456 20.22 -9.79 2.48
C PHE A 456 20.83 -8.64 3.24
N THR A 457 21.66 -8.94 4.24
CA THR A 457 22.52 -7.96 4.90
C THR A 457 23.96 -8.39 4.79
N THR A 458 24.87 -7.41 4.82
CA THR A 458 26.30 -7.66 4.95
C THR A 458 26.84 -7.00 6.21
N SER A 459 27.88 -7.58 6.80
CA SER A 459 28.62 -7.00 7.92
C SER A 459 30.10 -7.11 7.63
N ASN A 460 30.86 -6.04 7.91
CA ASN A 460 32.30 -5.95 7.62
C ASN A 460 32.64 -6.19 6.13
N HIS A 461 31.72 -5.90 5.21
CA HIS A 461 31.92 -6.00 3.76
C HIS A 461 30.97 -5.06 3.03
N ASP A 462 31.54 -4.08 2.33
CA ASP A 462 30.78 -3.13 1.52
C ASP A 462 30.51 -3.72 0.14
N ILE A 463 29.32 -3.45 -0.39
CA ILE A 463 28.98 -3.73 -1.79
C ILE A 463 29.16 -2.43 -2.54
N GLY A 464 30.09 -2.42 -3.49
CA GLY A 464 30.47 -1.26 -4.27
C GLY A 464 30.04 -1.33 -5.73
N ALA A 465 30.59 -0.41 -6.52
CA ALA A 465 30.37 -0.32 -7.95
C ALA A 465 31.22 -1.34 -8.73
N TYR A 466 31.15 -1.27 -10.07
CA TYR A 466 31.94 -2.14 -10.94
C TYR A 466 33.44 -2.06 -10.63
N GLY A 467 34.08 -3.22 -10.39
CA GLY A 467 35.49 -3.31 -10.03
C GLY A 467 35.79 -3.08 -8.55
N GLU A 468 34.76 -3.00 -7.70
CA GLU A 468 34.85 -2.99 -6.24
C GLU A 468 34.31 -4.31 -5.64
N SER A 469 34.42 -4.46 -4.33
CA SER A 469 33.85 -5.62 -3.63
C SER A 469 32.33 -5.70 -3.83
N HIS A 470 31.80 -6.90 -3.96
CA HIS A 470 30.40 -7.11 -4.33
C HIS A 470 29.92 -8.51 -3.91
N ILE A 471 28.76 -8.95 -4.40
CA ILE A 471 28.17 -10.24 -4.04
C ILE A 471 27.85 -11.06 -5.29
N HIS A 472 28.15 -12.35 -5.21
CA HIS A 472 27.76 -13.36 -6.19
C HIS A 472 26.60 -14.19 -5.64
N PHE A 473 25.51 -14.27 -6.41
CA PHE A 473 24.42 -15.18 -6.16
C PHE A 473 24.48 -16.37 -7.12
N TYR A 474 24.37 -17.57 -6.59
CA TYR A 474 24.25 -18.80 -7.35
C TYR A 474 22.85 -19.35 -7.11
N LEU A 475 22.05 -19.42 -8.17
CA LEU A 475 20.71 -20.00 -8.14
C LEU A 475 20.77 -21.38 -8.80
N ASP A 476 20.41 -22.42 -8.04
CA ASP A 476 20.42 -23.82 -8.45
C ASP A 476 21.76 -24.25 -9.08
N ASP A 477 21.68 -24.98 -10.20
CA ASP A 477 22.82 -25.41 -11.01
C ASP A 477 23.17 -24.40 -12.11
N TYR A 478 22.72 -23.14 -12.01
CA TYR A 478 23.04 -22.13 -13.01
C TYR A 478 24.58 -21.90 -13.04
N PRO A 479 25.23 -21.99 -14.22
CA PRO A 479 26.67 -22.22 -14.29
C PRO A 479 27.52 -21.00 -13.93
N GLU A 480 26.96 -19.80 -13.99
CA GLU A 480 27.67 -18.53 -13.77
C GLU A 480 27.00 -17.74 -12.64
N PRO A 481 27.75 -17.07 -11.76
CA PRO A 481 27.14 -16.26 -10.71
C PRO A 481 26.36 -15.07 -11.28
N LEU A 482 25.24 -14.76 -10.65
CA LEU A 482 24.58 -13.46 -10.77
C LEU A 482 25.35 -12.46 -9.90
N MET A 483 26.03 -11.52 -10.53
CA MET A 483 26.81 -10.48 -9.89
C MET A 483 25.90 -9.29 -9.58
N PHE A 484 25.89 -8.87 -8.32
CA PHE A 484 25.09 -7.76 -7.84
C PHE A 484 26.00 -6.65 -7.30
N PHE A 485 25.82 -5.42 -7.80
CA PHE A 485 26.64 -4.25 -7.50
C PHE A 485 25.78 -3.11 -6.99
N ASN A 486 26.34 -2.31 -6.07
CA ASN A 486 25.73 -1.08 -5.60
C ASN A 486 26.52 0.11 -6.16
N GLY A 487 26.14 0.50 -7.39
CA GLY A 487 26.74 1.63 -8.08
C GLY A 487 26.46 1.57 -9.57
N ASN A 488 26.44 2.73 -10.22
CA ASN A 488 26.30 2.79 -11.66
C ASN A 488 27.58 2.29 -12.33
N ASP A 489 27.45 1.50 -13.39
CA ASP A 489 28.56 1.23 -14.31
C ASP A 489 28.71 2.45 -15.24
N PRO A 490 29.77 3.27 -15.08
CA PRO A 490 29.96 4.45 -15.91
C PRO A 490 30.40 4.12 -17.35
N ALA A 491 30.72 2.86 -17.67
CA ALA A 491 31.25 2.44 -18.96
C ALA A 491 30.23 1.72 -19.86
N GLN A 492 29.16 1.12 -19.32
CA GLN A 492 28.25 0.30 -20.15
C GLN A 492 26.74 0.61 -20.05
N PHE A 493 26.17 0.92 -18.87
CA PHE A 493 24.69 0.89 -18.73
C PHE A 493 24.04 2.07 -18.00
N GLY A 494 24.78 2.89 -17.25
CA GLY A 494 24.24 4.12 -16.64
C GLY A 494 23.18 3.93 -15.53
N GLN A 495 22.85 2.69 -15.14
CA GLN A 495 21.92 2.32 -14.07
C GLN A 495 22.39 1.04 -13.34
N GLN A 496 21.95 0.83 -12.09
CA GLN A 496 22.23 -0.41 -11.33
C GLN A 496 21.48 -1.61 -11.94
N THR A 497 22.19 -2.73 -12.10
CA THR A 497 21.64 -3.95 -12.70
C THR A 497 22.29 -5.19 -12.07
N VAL A 498 21.60 -6.34 -12.16
CA VAL A 498 22.22 -7.64 -11.90
C VAL A 498 22.82 -8.15 -13.20
N GLN A 499 24.02 -8.73 -13.13
CA GLN A 499 24.79 -9.11 -14.29
C GLN A 499 25.21 -10.58 -14.29
N VAL A 500 25.33 -11.17 -15.47
CA VAL A 500 25.97 -12.47 -15.71
C VAL A 500 27.04 -12.25 -16.78
N ASN A 501 28.27 -12.71 -16.56
CA ASN A 501 29.40 -12.45 -17.47
C ASN A 501 29.58 -10.96 -17.84
N PHE A 502 29.34 -10.09 -16.86
CA PHE A 502 29.39 -8.64 -16.96
C PHE A 502 28.41 -8.04 -17.97
N GLN A 503 27.29 -8.71 -18.25
CA GLN A 503 26.18 -8.21 -19.06
C GLN A 503 24.87 -8.28 -18.25
N PRO A 504 23.93 -7.33 -18.42
CA PRO A 504 22.65 -7.34 -17.73
C PRO A 504 21.89 -8.63 -18.00
N THR A 505 21.23 -9.17 -16.99
CA THR A 505 20.42 -10.38 -17.12
C THR A 505 18.94 -10.09 -16.89
N ALA A 506 18.08 -10.81 -17.61
CA ALA A 506 16.65 -10.83 -17.33
C ALA A 506 16.29 -11.78 -16.17
N LEU A 507 17.21 -12.67 -15.78
CA LEU A 507 16.99 -13.66 -14.71
C LEU A 507 16.79 -13.04 -13.33
N ALA A 508 17.35 -11.85 -13.11
CA ALA A 508 17.17 -11.13 -11.87
C ALA A 508 17.18 -9.61 -12.08
N THR A 509 16.42 -8.91 -11.25
CA THR A 509 16.29 -7.46 -11.25
C THR A 509 16.91 -6.90 -9.98
N TRP A 510 17.70 -5.84 -10.12
CA TRP A 510 18.19 -5.06 -8.98
C TRP A 510 17.02 -4.22 -8.44
N ILE A 511 16.76 -4.27 -7.14
CA ILE A 511 15.61 -3.58 -6.52
C ILE A 511 16.10 -2.42 -5.63
N SER A 512 17.01 -2.71 -4.72
CA SER A 512 17.63 -1.75 -3.79
C SER A 512 19.06 -2.20 -3.49
N SER A 513 19.77 -1.51 -2.60
CA SER A 513 21.15 -1.84 -2.23
C SER A 513 21.35 -3.20 -1.55
N ASP A 514 20.28 -3.82 -1.08
CA ASP A 514 20.28 -5.04 -0.27
C ASP A 514 19.27 -6.07 -0.79
N THR A 515 18.68 -5.81 -1.97
CA THR A 515 17.59 -6.60 -2.50
C THR A 515 17.74 -6.82 -4.01
N LEU A 516 17.61 -8.07 -4.43
CA LEU A 516 17.39 -8.46 -5.81
C LEU A 516 16.15 -9.33 -5.93
N ARG A 517 15.53 -9.34 -7.11
CA ARG A 517 14.40 -10.22 -7.41
C ARG A 517 14.78 -11.19 -8.52
N PHE A 518 14.69 -12.49 -8.27
CA PHE A 518 14.75 -13.51 -9.30
C PHE A 518 13.43 -13.54 -10.07
N ASN A 519 13.51 -13.48 -11.39
CA ASN A 519 12.34 -13.37 -12.26
C ASN A 519 11.96 -14.75 -12.81
N ASN A 520 10.67 -15.10 -12.71
CA ASN A 520 10.06 -16.26 -13.37
C ASN A 520 10.68 -17.62 -12.99
N LEU A 521 10.92 -17.86 -11.70
CA LEU A 521 11.33 -19.17 -11.21
C LEU A 521 10.27 -20.25 -11.51
N THR A 522 10.76 -21.43 -11.86
CA THR A 522 9.92 -22.61 -12.10
C THR A 522 9.29 -23.10 -10.80
N ASN A 523 8.21 -23.88 -10.86
CA ASN A 523 7.78 -24.58 -9.65
C ASN A 523 8.79 -25.67 -9.30
N GLY A 524 9.10 -25.82 -8.02
CA GLY A 524 10.04 -26.82 -7.52
C GLY A 524 10.94 -26.30 -6.42
N LEU A 525 11.82 -27.17 -5.93
CA LEU A 525 12.84 -26.83 -4.96
C LEU A 525 13.97 -26.05 -5.65
N HIS A 526 14.30 -24.91 -5.08
CA HIS A 526 15.39 -24.03 -5.47
C HIS A 526 16.44 -23.94 -4.36
N THR A 527 17.69 -23.72 -4.75
CA THR A 527 18.82 -23.46 -3.85
C THR A 527 19.44 -22.11 -4.20
N LEU A 528 19.57 -21.22 -3.23
CA LEU A 528 20.22 -19.93 -3.41
C LEU A 528 21.46 -19.85 -2.52
N THR A 529 22.60 -19.55 -3.13
CA THR A 529 23.87 -19.32 -2.41
C THR A 529 24.35 -17.89 -2.64
N ALA A 530 24.48 -17.13 -1.57
CA ALA A 530 25.14 -15.84 -1.54
C ALA A 530 26.64 -16.00 -1.19
N ARG A 531 27.52 -15.28 -1.88
CA ARG A 531 28.97 -15.22 -1.60
C ARG A 531 29.50 -13.82 -1.73
N LEU A 532 30.12 -13.32 -0.66
CA LEU A 532 30.86 -12.06 -0.69
C LEU A 532 32.16 -12.25 -1.49
N VAL A 533 32.45 -11.28 -2.34
CA VAL A 533 33.63 -11.29 -3.22
C VAL A 533 34.39 -9.98 -3.16
N ASP A 534 35.71 -10.06 -3.23
CA ASP A 534 36.57 -8.88 -3.33
C ASP A 534 36.45 -8.18 -4.70
N ALA A 535 37.10 -7.03 -4.83
CA ALA A 535 37.19 -6.25 -6.07
C ALA A 535 37.79 -7.01 -7.28
N GLN A 536 38.45 -8.15 -7.07
CA GLN A 536 39.00 -9.00 -8.12
C GLN A 536 38.08 -10.19 -8.45
N GLY A 537 36.93 -10.32 -7.76
CA GLY A 537 35.97 -11.42 -7.92
C GLY A 537 36.35 -12.69 -7.15
N ASN A 538 37.31 -12.64 -6.22
CA ASN A 538 37.64 -13.78 -5.38
C ASN A 538 36.68 -13.85 -4.20
N VAL A 539 36.20 -15.05 -3.87
CA VAL A 539 35.34 -15.28 -2.70
C VAL A 539 36.13 -15.05 -1.41
N GLU A 540 35.54 -14.31 -0.48
CA GLU A 540 36.12 -14.05 0.85
C GLU A 540 36.31 -15.36 1.64
N ASP A 541 37.51 -15.61 2.15
CA ASP A 541 37.92 -16.86 2.78
C ASP A 541 37.55 -16.91 4.28
N ASN A 542 36.25 -16.90 4.57
CA ASN A 542 35.76 -17.13 5.93
C ASN A 542 34.34 -17.76 5.94
N PRO A 543 33.95 -18.50 7.00
CA PRO A 543 32.67 -19.20 7.05
C PRO A 543 31.43 -18.30 6.95
N GLY A 544 31.53 -17.03 7.36
CA GLY A 544 30.41 -16.08 7.31
C GLY A 544 30.23 -15.41 5.94
N ALA A 545 31.22 -15.49 5.06
CA ALA A 545 31.16 -14.86 3.74
C ALA A 545 30.28 -15.61 2.73
N SER A 546 29.74 -16.77 3.09
CA SER A 546 28.82 -17.52 2.25
C SER A 546 27.65 -18.06 3.07
N GLN A 547 26.45 -17.90 2.54
CA GLN A 547 25.26 -18.56 3.06
C GLN A 547 24.51 -19.21 1.91
N THR A 548 24.00 -20.40 2.18
CA THR A 548 23.12 -21.15 1.28
C THR A 548 21.79 -21.36 1.98
N ILE A 549 20.70 -21.13 1.25
CA ILE A 549 19.34 -21.45 1.65
C ILE A 549 18.69 -22.31 0.56
N THR A 550 17.65 -23.02 0.94
CA THR A 550 16.74 -23.72 0.04
C THR A 550 15.34 -23.16 0.20
N PHE A 551 14.54 -23.13 -0.86
CA PHE A 551 13.14 -22.75 -0.81
C PHE A 551 12.39 -23.43 -1.94
N THR A 552 11.10 -23.68 -1.78
CA THR A 552 10.25 -24.27 -2.82
C THR A 552 9.40 -23.17 -3.42
N VAL A 553 9.37 -23.08 -4.75
CA VAL A 553 8.34 -22.32 -5.46
C VAL A 553 7.20 -23.26 -5.79
N ASN A 554 6.04 -23.02 -5.21
CA ASN A 554 4.83 -23.78 -5.43
C ASN A 554 3.69 -22.81 -5.75
N VAL A 555 3.81 -22.12 -6.87
CA VAL A 555 2.70 -21.33 -7.42
C VAL A 555 1.64 -22.33 -7.86
N PRO A 556 0.38 -22.25 -7.36
CA PRO A 556 -0.73 -22.97 -7.95
C PRO A 556 -0.73 -22.75 -9.47
N PRO A 557 -1.27 -23.66 -10.29
CA PRO A 557 -1.57 -23.28 -11.66
C PRO A 557 -2.53 -22.08 -11.62
N ASP A 558 -2.00 -20.87 -11.78
CA ASP A 558 -2.81 -19.68 -11.99
C ASP A 558 -3.66 -19.90 -13.25
N ASP A 559 -4.86 -19.34 -13.27
CA ASP A 559 -5.57 -19.04 -14.52
C ASP A 559 -4.77 -18.05 -15.41
N LEU A 560 -3.62 -17.56 -14.92
CA LEU A 560 -2.53 -16.87 -15.62
C LEU A 560 -1.36 -17.80 -16.00
N ALA A 561 -1.64 -19.06 -16.36
CA ALA A 561 -0.68 -19.82 -17.16
C ALA A 561 -0.29 -18.93 -18.35
N MET A 562 1.03 -18.79 -18.62
CA MET A 562 1.50 -18.22 -19.88
C MET A 562 0.64 -18.82 -20.99
N PRO A 563 -0.05 -17.98 -21.79
CA PRO A 563 -1.09 -18.50 -22.67
C PRO A 563 -0.46 -19.56 -23.56
N ALA A 564 -1.18 -20.66 -23.80
CA ALA A 564 -0.64 -21.79 -24.56
C ALA A 564 -0.14 -21.37 -25.96
N ALA A 565 -0.64 -20.25 -26.47
CA ALA A 565 -0.14 -19.59 -27.66
C ALA A 565 -0.37 -18.06 -27.58
N LEU A 566 0.41 -17.31 -28.34
CA LEU A 566 0.25 -15.87 -28.55
C LEU A 566 -0.01 -15.61 -30.03
N ILE A 567 -1.05 -14.83 -30.36
CA ILE A 567 -1.20 -14.23 -31.68
C ILE A 567 -0.55 -12.85 -31.68
N LEU A 568 0.21 -12.56 -32.73
CA LEU A 568 0.89 -11.28 -32.91
C LEU A 568 1.04 -10.93 -34.38
N VAL A 569 1.07 -9.64 -34.67
CA VAL A 569 1.50 -9.12 -35.97
C VAL A 569 2.99 -8.86 -35.93
N LYS A 570 3.71 -9.35 -36.94
CA LYS A 570 5.11 -8.98 -37.16
C LYS A 570 5.20 -8.03 -38.34
N GLU A 571 5.52 -6.78 -38.04
CA GLU A 571 5.67 -5.72 -39.03
C GLU A 571 7.11 -5.64 -39.57
N GLU A 572 7.22 -5.27 -40.84
CA GLU A 572 8.48 -4.90 -41.47
C GLU A 572 8.79 -3.44 -41.11
N PRO A 573 9.98 -3.14 -40.55
CA PRO A 573 10.29 -1.80 -40.05
C PRO A 573 10.21 -0.74 -41.15
N ASN A 574 9.31 0.24 -40.99
CA ASN A 574 9.19 1.38 -41.89
C ASN A 574 9.97 2.58 -41.33
N PRO A 575 11.05 3.04 -41.99
CA PRO A 575 11.87 4.16 -41.50
C PRO A 575 11.15 5.53 -41.52
N ASN A 576 9.91 5.59 -42.01
CA ASN A 576 9.07 6.80 -42.01
C ASN A 576 7.97 6.80 -40.93
N ASP A 577 7.95 5.82 -40.02
CA ASP A 577 7.02 5.79 -38.88
C ASP A 577 7.38 6.88 -37.85
N GLY A 578 7.04 8.13 -38.18
CA GLY A 578 6.91 9.20 -37.21
C GLY A 578 5.61 9.05 -36.43
N MET A 579 5.52 9.69 -35.27
CA MET A 579 4.34 9.78 -34.38
C MET A 579 3.03 10.30 -35.03
N GLY A 580 2.95 10.44 -36.36
CA GLY A 580 1.74 10.77 -37.11
C GLY A 580 0.89 9.57 -37.54
N ALA A 581 1.37 8.33 -37.35
CA ALA A 581 0.72 7.10 -37.82
C ALA A 581 -0.57 6.71 -37.06
N VAL A 582 -0.85 7.34 -35.91
CA VAL A 582 -2.05 7.06 -35.09
C VAL A 582 -3.35 7.57 -35.75
N PHE A 583 -3.25 8.36 -36.84
CA PHE A 583 -4.39 9.10 -37.41
C PHE A 583 -4.64 8.82 -38.90
N ASP A 584 -3.90 7.90 -39.51
CA ASP A 584 -4.07 7.57 -40.90
C ASP A 584 -5.13 6.47 -41.04
N SER A 585 -6.19 6.73 -41.80
CA SER A 585 -7.11 5.67 -42.24
C SER A 585 -6.41 4.61 -43.11
N GLN A 586 -5.17 4.87 -43.52
CA GLN A 586 -4.30 3.96 -44.25
C GLN A 586 -2.95 3.83 -43.53
N PRO A 587 -2.86 3.04 -42.43
CA PRO A 587 -1.58 2.76 -41.82
C PRO A 587 -0.65 2.17 -42.88
N ASP A 588 0.55 2.73 -43.01
CA ASP A 588 1.61 2.28 -43.92
C ASP A 588 2.31 1.02 -43.35
N VAL A 589 1.50 0.07 -42.86
CA VAL A 589 1.93 -1.17 -42.24
C VAL A 589 2.08 -2.25 -43.30
N VAL A 590 3.24 -2.88 -43.30
CA VAL A 590 3.54 -4.09 -44.07
C VAL A 590 3.90 -5.16 -43.04
N GLY A 591 3.14 -6.23 -42.99
CA GLY A 591 3.28 -7.22 -41.91
C GLY A 591 2.38 -8.42 -42.11
N ASP A 592 2.64 -9.47 -41.34
CA ASP A 592 1.89 -10.71 -41.35
C ASP A 592 1.46 -11.11 -39.93
N LEU A 593 0.36 -11.86 -39.84
CA LEU A 593 -0.14 -12.45 -38.61
C LEU A 593 0.61 -13.75 -38.30
N TYR A 594 1.01 -13.93 -37.05
CA TYR A 594 1.72 -15.12 -36.59
C TYR A 594 1.08 -15.70 -35.33
N LEU A 595 1.22 -17.01 -35.17
CA LEU A 595 0.93 -17.77 -33.95
C LEU A 595 2.25 -18.25 -33.35
N LEU A 596 2.56 -17.86 -32.12
CA LEU A 596 3.67 -18.39 -31.33
C LEU A 596 3.14 -19.43 -30.35
N SER A 597 3.59 -20.69 -30.45
CA SER A 597 3.22 -21.73 -29.48
C SER A 597 4.32 -22.78 -29.27
N PRO A 598 4.63 -23.17 -28.01
CA PRO A 598 4.21 -22.49 -26.78
C PRO A 598 4.81 -21.08 -26.69
N VAL A 599 4.29 -20.25 -25.78
CA VAL A 599 4.88 -18.93 -25.47
C VAL A 599 6.15 -19.13 -24.65
N ALA A 600 7.25 -19.41 -25.36
CA ALA A 600 8.57 -19.68 -24.79
C ALA A 600 9.68 -19.28 -25.78
N PRO A 601 10.94 -19.09 -25.33
CA PRO A 601 12.07 -18.79 -26.22
C PRO A 601 12.30 -19.84 -27.32
N ASP A 602 11.91 -21.10 -27.09
CA ASP A 602 11.96 -22.21 -28.05
C ASP A 602 10.60 -22.47 -28.74
N GLY A 603 9.63 -21.59 -28.52
CA GLY A 603 8.32 -21.63 -29.16
C GLY A 603 8.40 -21.55 -30.69
N VAL A 604 7.44 -22.18 -31.35
CA VAL A 604 7.36 -22.17 -32.82
C VAL A 604 6.53 -21.00 -33.28
N LEU A 605 7.16 -20.06 -33.99
CA LEU A 605 6.50 -18.94 -34.65
C LEU A 605 5.97 -19.39 -36.02
N THR A 606 4.65 -19.53 -36.14
CA THR A 606 3.97 -20.02 -37.34
C THR A 606 3.28 -18.86 -38.06
N PRO A 607 3.61 -18.56 -39.34
CA PRO A 607 2.89 -17.55 -40.10
C PRO A 607 1.46 -18.03 -40.41
N LEU A 608 0.47 -17.20 -40.13
CA LEU A 608 -0.94 -17.41 -40.49
C LEU A 608 -1.31 -16.71 -41.79
N THR A 609 -0.65 -15.59 -42.10
CA THR A 609 -0.76 -14.88 -43.39
C THR A 609 0.58 -14.80 -44.12
N ASN A 610 0.55 -14.40 -45.38
CA ASN A 610 1.75 -14.15 -46.19
C ASN A 610 1.48 -13.05 -47.24
N VAL A 611 1.04 -11.88 -46.76
CA VAL A 611 0.72 -10.70 -47.58
C VAL A 611 1.86 -9.68 -47.58
N ALA A 612 2.74 -9.68 -46.57
CA ALA A 612 3.86 -8.74 -46.48
C ALA A 612 4.79 -8.85 -47.71
N ALA A 613 4.97 -10.07 -48.23
CA ALA A 613 5.80 -10.34 -49.42
C ALA A 613 5.35 -9.61 -50.69
N VAL A 614 4.09 -9.15 -50.76
CA VAL A 614 3.53 -8.37 -51.88
C VAL A 614 3.12 -6.96 -51.46
N GLY A 615 3.64 -6.48 -50.34
CA GLY A 615 3.35 -5.16 -49.79
C GLY A 615 1.97 -5.03 -49.14
N GLY A 616 1.31 -6.15 -48.83
CA GLY A 616 0.11 -6.17 -48.00
C GLY A 616 0.45 -6.05 -46.52
N GLY A 617 -0.58 -5.93 -45.68
CA GLY A 617 -0.40 -5.73 -44.24
C GLY A 617 -1.57 -6.30 -43.45
N VAL A 618 -1.29 -6.67 -42.20
CA VAL A 618 -2.27 -7.11 -41.19
C VAL A 618 -2.09 -6.22 -39.96
N THR A 619 -3.20 -5.84 -39.31
CA THR A 619 -3.22 -5.14 -38.01
C THR A 619 -4.43 -5.55 -37.19
N ASP A 620 -4.47 -5.14 -35.94
CA ASP A 620 -5.62 -5.21 -35.02
C ASP A 620 -6.20 -6.64 -34.86
N PRO A 621 -5.39 -7.67 -34.51
CA PRO A 621 -5.91 -9.01 -34.32
C PRO A 621 -6.68 -9.13 -33.00
N GLU A 622 -7.89 -9.67 -33.09
CA GLU A 622 -8.80 -9.90 -31.98
C GLU A 622 -9.28 -11.35 -31.94
N LEU A 623 -9.20 -12.00 -30.77
CA LEU A 623 -9.59 -13.39 -30.61
C LEU A 623 -11.10 -13.51 -30.41
N SER A 624 -11.70 -14.55 -30.97
CA SER A 624 -13.09 -14.89 -30.62
C SER A 624 -13.18 -15.30 -29.15
N TRP A 625 -14.35 -15.09 -28.53
CA TRP A 625 -14.60 -15.42 -27.12
C TRP A 625 -14.31 -16.89 -26.73
N ASP A 626 -14.34 -17.81 -27.70
CA ASP A 626 -13.99 -19.23 -27.52
C ASP A 626 -12.53 -19.57 -27.86
N GLY A 627 -11.74 -18.57 -28.25
CA GLY A 627 -10.35 -18.68 -28.65
C GLY A 627 -10.13 -19.62 -29.83
N GLN A 628 -11.09 -19.76 -30.76
CA GLN A 628 -10.96 -20.65 -31.93
C GLN A 628 -10.71 -19.89 -33.24
N ARG A 629 -11.04 -18.60 -33.29
CA ARG A 629 -10.93 -17.76 -34.48
C ARG A 629 -10.25 -16.45 -34.11
N VAL A 630 -9.77 -15.77 -35.14
CA VAL A 630 -9.18 -14.43 -35.05
C VAL A 630 -9.80 -13.54 -36.11
N LEU A 631 -10.25 -12.37 -35.67
CA LEU A 631 -10.72 -11.25 -36.49
C LEU A 631 -9.57 -10.25 -36.60
N PHE A 632 -9.37 -9.65 -37.77
CA PHE A 632 -8.27 -8.71 -37.97
C PHE A 632 -8.50 -7.84 -39.19
N SER A 633 -7.74 -6.75 -39.28
CA SER A 633 -7.72 -5.89 -40.45
C SER A 633 -6.61 -6.29 -41.38
N MET A 634 -6.92 -6.44 -42.66
CA MET A 634 -5.94 -6.83 -43.67
C MET A 634 -6.19 -6.16 -45.01
N ARG A 635 -5.08 -5.74 -45.65
CA ARG A 635 -4.99 -5.44 -47.08
C ARG A 635 -4.09 -6.48 -47.74
N GLN A 636 -4.48 -7.00 -48.89
CA GLN A 636 -3.77 -8.13 -49.51
C GLN A 636 -2.49 -7.72 -50.24
N ASN A 637 -2.38 -6.46 -50.66
CA ASN A 637 -1.22 -5.88 -51.34
C ASN A 637 -1.24 -4.36 -51.21
N ALA A 638 -0.20 -3.69 -51.72
CA ALA A 638 -0.05 -2.24 -51.58
C ALA A 638 -1.12 -1.40 -52.30
N ASP A 639 -1.79 -1.94 -53.32
CA ASP A 639 -2.86 -1.25 -54.06
C ASP A 639 -4.26 -1.53 -53.48
N ASP A 640 -4.35 -2.33 -52.40
CA ASP A 640 -5.60 -2.78 -51.78
C ASP A 640 -6.00 -1.92 -50.58
N THR A 641 -7.29 -1.91 -50.26
CA THR A 641 -7.84 -1.25 -49.07
C THR A 641 -7.90 -2.16 -47.86
N TRP A 642 -7.93 -1.55 -46.67
CA TRP A 642 -8.10 -2.29 -45.42
C TRP A 642 -9.54 -2.80 -45.30
N HIS A 643 -9.69 -4.10 -45.10
CA HIS A 643 -10.97 -4.74 -44.81
C HIS A 643 -10.85 -5.64 -43.58
N ILE A 644 -12.00 -6.00 -43.02
CA ILE A 644 -12.07 -6.94 -41.89
C ILE A 644 -12.07 -8.37 -42.43
N TRP A 645 -11.24 -9.22 -41.86
CA TRP A 645 -11.10 -10.64 -42.18
C TRP A 645 -11.21 -11.49 -40.92
N GLU A 646 -11.68 -12.72 -41.08
CA GLU A 646 -11.72 -13.74 -40.02
C GLU A 646 -11.02 -15.01 -40.51
N MET A 647 -10.36 -15.73 -39.62
CA MET A 647 -9.86 -17.09 -39.89
C MET A 647 -9.83 -17.95 -38.63
N ASN A 648 -9.67 -19.27 -38.80
CA ASN A 648 -9.39 -20.19 -37.69
C ASN A 648 -7.94 -20.05 -37.23
N LEU A 649 -7.67 -20.27 -35.93
CA LEU A 649 -6.30 -20.18 -35.38
C LEU A 649 -5.30 -21.19 -35.98
N ASP A 650 -5.78 -22.25 -36.61
CA ASP A 650 -4.94 -23.23 -37.31
C ASP A 650 -4.48 -22.77 -38.71
N GLY A 651 -4.83 -21.54 -39.11
CA GLY A 651 -4.49 -20.98 -40.42
C GLY A 651 -5.54 -21.23 -41.50
N SER A 652 -6.58 -22.03 -41.22
CA SER A 652 -7.60 -22.38 -42.20
C SER A 652 -8.78 -21.39 -42.19
N GLY A 653 -9.64 -21.48 -43.22
CA GLY A 653 -10.92 -20.78 -43.23
C GLY A 653 -10.86 -19.26 -43.40
N LEU A 654 -9.73 -18.71 -43.90
CA LEU A 654 -9.60 -17.28 -44.17
C LEU A 654 -10.74 -16.74 -45.03
N GLN A 655 -11.46 -15.74 -44.50
CA GLN A 655 -12.62 -15.13 -45.13
C GLN A 655 -12.60 -13.62 -44.95
N GLN A 656 -12.88 -12.88 -46.03
CA GLN A 656 -13.13 -11.44 -45.98
C GLN A 656 -14.58 -11.18 -45.53
N ILE A 657 -14.76 -10.29 -44.56
CA ILE A 657 -16.05 -9.94 -43.97
C ILE A 657 -16.61 -8.66 -44.57
N THR A 658 -15.78 -7.62 -44.71
CA THR A 658 -16.21 -6.33 -45.26
C THR A 658 -15.71 -6.10 -46.68
N PHE A 659 -16.49 -5.36 -47.46
CA PHE A 659 -16.23 -5.12 -48.88
C PHE A 659 -16.54 -3.67 -49.25
N ASP A 660 -15.79 -3.20 -50.25
CA ASP A 660 -16.04 -1.92 -50.88
C ASP A 660 -17.48 -1.81 -51.41
N PRO A 661 -18.16 -0.68 -51.15
CA PRO A 661 -19.41 -0.36 -51.83
C PRO A 661 -19.13 0.06 -53.29
N PRO A 662 -20.13 0.00 -54.19
CA PRO A 662 -19.93 0.38 -55.58
C PRO A 662 -19.37 1.81 -55.72
N PHE A 663 -18.30 1.94 -56.51
CA PHE A 663 -17.66 3.21 -56.92
C PHE A 663 -16.77 3.93 -55.89
N ARG A 664 -16.40 3.31 -54.77
CA ARG A 664 -15.43 3.91 -53.84
C ARG A 664 -14.66 2.84 -53.06
N HIS A 665 -13.42 3.17 -52.76
CA HIS A 665 -12.55 2.43 -51.87
C HIS A 665 -12.74 2.94 -50.44
N ILE A 666 -12.90 2.04 -49.48
CA ILE A 666 -13.07 2.35 -48.05
C ILE A 666 -12.09 1.56 -47.22
N ASN A 667 -11.74 2.09 -46.05
CA ASN A 667 -10.93 1.38 -45.07
C ASN A 667 -11.80 1.01 -43.85
N ASP A 668 -11.78 -0.27 -43.50
CA ASP A 668 -12.40 -0.84 -42.30
C ASP A 668 -11.30 -1.41 -41.39
N GLN A 669 -11.27 -0.96 -40.12
CA GLN A 669 -10.18 -1.16 -39.14
C GLN A 669 -10.70 -1.41 -37.72
N ASP A 670 -9.81 -1.80 -36.81
CA ASP A 670 -10.08 -2.03 -35.38
C ASP A 670 -11.30 -2.93 -35.10
N PRO A 671 -11.32 -4.19 -35.58
CA PRO A 671 -12.49 -5.02 -35.47
C PRO A 671 -12.57 -5.77 -34.14
N GLU A 672 -13.78 -5.90 -33.59
CA GLU A 672 -14.02 -6.67 -32.37
C GLU A 672 -15.28 -7.53 -32.41
N TYR A 673 -15.28 -8.60 -31.62
CA TYR A 673 -16.42 -9.48 -31.45
C TYR A 673 -17.40 -8.93 -30.41
N LEU A 674 -18.66 -8.75 -30.82
CA LEU A 674 -19.75 -8.47 -29.89
C LEU A 674 -20.27 -9.77 -29.25
N PRO A 675 -20.76 -9.75 -27.98
CA PRO A 675 -21.22 -10.96 -27.30
C PRO A 675 -22.42 -11.66 -27.97
N ASP A 676 -23.17 -10.95 -28.82
CA ASP A 676 -24.29 -11.50 -29.59
C ASP A 676 -23.86 -12.21 -30.90
N GLY A 677 -22.55 -12.30 -31.15
CA GLY A 677 -21.96 -12.91 -32.34
C GLY A 677 -21.86 -11.98 -33.55
N ARG A 678 -22.19 -10.70 -33.38
CA ARG A 678 -21.91 -9.65 -34.38
C ARG A 678 -20.47 -9.15 -34.23
N ILE A 679 -20.06 -8.26 -35.13
CA ILE A 679 -18.79 -7.56 -35.04
C ILE A 679 -19.00 -6.05 -35.01
N ILE A 680 -18.08 -5.33 -34.40
CA ILE A 680 -17.95 -3.87 -34.48
C ILE A 680 -16.58 -3.50 -35.08
N PHE A 681 -16.50 -2.40 -35.81
CA PHE A 681 -15.25 -1.91 -36.42
C PHE A 681 -15.34 -0.43 -36.78
N ALA A 682 -14.19 0.23 -36.90
CA ALA A 682 -14.07 1.59 -37.41
C ALA A 682 -14.07 1.60 -38.95
N SER A 683 -14.81 2.54 -39.57
CA SER A 683 -14.94 2.60 -41.03
C SER A 683 -15.02 4.03 -41.57
N ASP A 684 -14.25 4.31 -42.62
CA ASP A 684 -14.25 5.60 -43.32
C ASP A 684 -15.38 5.73 -44.37
N ARG A 685 -16.26 4.72 -44.45
CA ARG A 685 -17.29 4.59 -45.50
C ARG A 685 -18.31 5.74 -45.56
N ARG A 686 -18.33 6.58 -44.52
CA ARG A 686 -19.16 7.79 -44.46
C ARG A 686 -18.59 8.94 -45.29
N GLN A 687 -17.28 8.94 -45.56
CA GLN A 687 -16.58 9.90 -46.42
C GLN A 687 -16.78 11.35 -45.94
N ILE A 688 -16.66 11.58 -44.62
CA ILE A 688 -16.64 12.92 -44.05
C ILE A 688 -15.19 13.39 -44.02
N PHE A 689 -14.95 14.58 -44.60
CA PHE A 689 -13.66 15.24 -44.47
C PHE A 689 -13.57 15.97 -43.14
N GLN A 690 -12.45 15.79 -42.46
CA GLN A 690 -12.19 16.50 -41.21
C GLN A 690 -12.17 18.03 -41.42
N SER A 691 -12.70 18.76 -40.44
CA SER A 691 -12.63 20.23 -40.43
C SER A 691 -11.18 20.72 -40.22
N ARG A 692 -10.86 21.95 -40.68
CA ARG A 692 -9.49 22.51 -40.64
C ARG A 692 -8.88 22.49 -39.22
N PRO A 693 -7.55 22.21 -39.07
CA PRO A 693 -6.46 22.34 -40.05
C PRO A 693 -6.10 21.07 -40.85
N PHE A 694 -6.67 19.90 -40.55
CA PHE A 694 -6.39 18.63 -41.23
C PHE A 694 -7.31 18.37 -42.44
N ALA A 695 -7.59 19.41 -43.23
CA ALA A 695 -8.45 19.29 -44.40
C ALA A 695 -7.82 18.32 -45.42
N GLY A 696 -8.36 17.11 -45.51
CA GLY A 696 -7.85 16.04 -46.38
C GLY A 696 -7.96 14.64 -45.78
N VAL A 697 -8.06 14.51 -44.45
CA VAL A 697 -8.24 13.22 -43.76
C VAL A 697 -9.73 12.84 -43.77
N ILE A 698 -10.02 11.57 -44.09
CA ILE A 698 -11.37 11.01 -44.05
C ILE A 698 -11.62 10.47 -42.63
N THR A 699 -12.74 10.85 -42.01
CA THR A 699 -13.06 10.41 -40.66
C THR A 699 -13.69 9.03 -40.65
N THR A 700 -13.36 8.24 -39.63
CA THR A 700 -13.91 6.92 -39.36
C THR A 700 -15.08 7.00 -38.38
N GLN A 701 -16.03 6.07 -38.51
CA GLN A 701 -17.15 5.91 -37.58
C GLN A 701 -17.27 4.45 -37.19
N LEU A 702 -17.87 4.15 -36.04
CA LEU A 702 -18.13 2.77 -35.65
C LEU A 702 -19.34 2.18 -36.39
N TYR A 703 -19.15 0.99 -36.95
CA TYR A 703 -20.18 0.19 -37.59
C TYR A 703 -20.25 -1.20 -36.96
N THR A 704 -21.46 -1.75 -36.91
CA THR A 704 -21.71 -3.15 -36.56
C THR A 704 -22.16 -3.92 -37.79
N ALA A 705 -21.76 -5.19 -37.89
CA ALA A 705 -22.20 -6.13 -38.92
C ALA A 705 -22.46 -7.51 -38.31
N ASN A 706 -23.20 -8.35 -39.01
CA ASN A 706 -23.17 -9.79 -38.74
C ASN A 706 -21.79 -10.35 -39.09
N ALA A 707 -21.44 -11.51 -38.53
CA ALA A 707 -20.16 -12.20 -38.82
C ALA A 707 -19.96 -12.54 -40.31
N ASP A 708 -21.00 -12.50 -41.14
CA ASP A 708 -20.92 -12.69 -42.60
C ASP A 708 -20.85 -11.36 -43.39
N GLY A 709 -20.72 -10.23 -42.70
CA GLY A 709 -20.69 -8.88 -43.28
C GLY A 709 -22.06 -8.28 -43.62
N THR A 710 -23.15 -9.01 -43.36
CA THR A 710 -24.52 -8.51 -43.61
C THR A 710 -25.04 -7.63 -42.47
N ASP A 711 -26.21 -7.01 -42.65
CA ASP A 711 -26.86 -6.11 -41.68
C ASP A 711 -25.93 -5.02 -41.13
N LEU A 712 -25.19 -4.37 -42.03
CA LEU A 712 -24.27 -3.31 -41.65
C LEU A 712 -25.01 -2.07 -41.14
N ARG A 713 -24.67 -1.62 -39.93
CA ARG A 713 -25.30 -0.47 -39.25
C ARG A 713 -24.27 0.42 -38.59
N MET A 714 -24.42 1.73 -38.73
CA MET A 714 -23.64 2.69 -37.96
C MET A 714 -24.14 2.73 -36.51
N VAL A 715 -23.22 2.82 -35.55
CA VAL A 715 -23.55 2.95 -34.13
C VAL A 715 -24.06 4.36 -33.84
N GLU A 716 -23.21 5.37 -34.01
CA GLU A 716 -23.59 6.78 -33.91
C GLU A 716 -22.81 7.66 -34.89
N PRO A 717 -23.40 8.79 -35.35
CA PRO A 717 -22.72 9.75 -36.20
C PRO A 717 -21.95 10.82 -35.40
N ASN A 718 -20.67 11.00 -35.70
CA ASN A 718 -19.80 12.08 -35.25
C ASN A 718 -19.31 12.90 -36.47
N PRO A 719 -19.28 14.26 -36.43
CA PRO A 719 -18.60 15.07 -37.45
C PRO A 719 -17.07 14.84 -37.53
N SER A 720 -16.47 14.21 -36.53
CA SER A 720 -15.07 13.80 -36.43
C SER A 720 -14.94 12.27 -36.33
N SER A 721 -13.79 11.71 -35.94
CA SER A 721 -13.58 10.25 -35.90
C SER A 721 -14.01 9.59 -34.59
N ASN A 722 -14.54 8.37 -34.71
CA ASN A 722 -14.64 7.39 -33.63
C ASN A 722 -13.80 6.15 -34.05
N ILE A 723 -12.88 5.71 -33.20
CA ILE A 723 -11.87 4.65 -33.47
C ILE A 723 -11.65 3.77 -32.24
N ASN A 724 -10.86 2.70 -32.38
CA ASN A 724 -10.42 1.83 -31.28
C ASN A 724 -11.57 1.38 -30.36
N PRO A 725 -12.62 0.72 -30.88
CA PRO A 725 -13.61 0.11 -30.00
C PRO A 725 -12.93 -0.92 -29.09
N GLN A 726 -13.43 -1.05 -27.86
CA GLN A 726 -13.11 -2.11 -26.89
C GLN A 726 -14.42 -2.63 -26.28
N VAL A 727 -14.70 -3.91 -26.48
CA VAL A 727 -15.93 -4.58 -26.05
C VAL A 727 -15.71 -5.26 -24.70
N PHE A 728 -16.50 -4.86 -23.72
CA PHE A 728 -16.51 -5.48 -22.39
C PHE A 728 -17.32 -6.78 -22.39
N PRO A 729 -17.04 -7.72 -21.46
CA PRO A 729 -17.80 -8.97 -21.33
C PRO A 729 -19.31 -8.79 -21.13
N ASP A 730 -19.75 -7.66 -20.58
CA ASP A 730 -21.15 -7.32 -20.38
C ASP A 730 -21.83 -6.69 -21.63
N GLY A 731 -21.08 -6.53 -22.73
CA GLY A 731 -21.55 -5.99 -24.00
C GLY A 731 -21.51 -4.47 -24.11
N ARG A 732 -20.98 -3.75 -23.11
CA ARG A 732 -20.61 -2.33 -23.28
C ARG A 732 -19.46 -2.21 -24.28
N ILE A 733 -19.38 -1.04 -24.92
CA ILE A 733 -18.32 -0.70 -25.87
C ILE A 733 -17.71 0.62 -25.37
N SER A 734 -16.42 0.64 -25.07
CA SER A 734 -15.66 1.89 -24.98
C SER A 734 -15.00 2.20 -26.32
N PHE A 735 -14.82 3.47 -26.65
CA PHE A 735 -14.09 3.84 -27.87
C PHE A 735 -13.47 5.23 -27.77
N ASP A 736 -12.47 5.46 -28.60
CA ASP A 736 -11.84 6.76 -28.71
C ASP A 736 -12.66 7.68 -29.62
N ARG A 737 -13.03 8.83 -29.08
CA ARG A 737 -13.69 9.91 -29.82
C ARG A 737 -12.80 11.13 -29.94
N TRP A 738 -12.68 11.62 -31.17
CA TRP A 738 -12.10 12.93 -31.45
C TRP A 738 -13.22 13.96 -31.61
N ASP A 739 -13.20 15.04 -30.81
CA ASP A 739 -14.06 16.20 -30.99
C ASP A 739 -13.29 17.49 -31.32
N TYR A 740 -13.86 18.30 -32.21
CA TYR A 740 -13.42 19.67 -32.50
C TYR A 740 -14.38 20.67 -31.85
N LEU A 741 -13.96 21.26 -30.73
CA LEU A 741 -14.67 22.37 -30.10
C LEU A 741 -14.12 23.69 -30.66
N THR A 742 -15.00 24.68 -30.88
CA THR A 742 -14.61 25.94 -31.52
C THR A 742 -13.48 26.63 -30.74
N SER A 743 -12.49 27.14 -31.48
CA SER A 743 -11.18 27.68 -31.05
C SER A 743 -10.07 26.65 -30.73
N LEU A 744 -9.42 26.12 -31.78
CA LEU A 744 -8.07 25.52 -31.80
C LEU A 744 -7.74 24.41 -30.76
N ARG A 745 -8.72 23.84 -30.05
CA ARG A 745 -8.52 22.70 -29.15
C ARG A 745 -9.14 21.44 -29.74
N SER A 746 -8.30 20.46 -30.03
CA SER A 746 -8.70 19.07 -30.25
C SER A 746 -8.90 18.41 -28.89
N ARG A 747 -9.99 17.66 -28.70
CA ARG A 747 -10.18 16.81 -27.52
C ARG A 747 -10.24 15.35 -27.96
N TYR A 748 -9.44 14.51 -27.30
CA TYR A 748 -9.57 13.06 -27.31
C TYR A 748 -10.27 12.66 -26.02
N THR A 749 -11.30 11.85 -26.14
CA THR A 749 -12.10 11.36 -25.02
C THR A 749 -12.41 9.90 -25.26
N VAL A 750 -12.19 9.08 -24.24
CA VAL A 750 -12.78 7.74 -24.16
C VAL A 750 -14.26 7.93 -23.84
N TRP A 751 -15.13 7.31 -24.62
CA TRP A 751 -16.59 7.32 -24.46
C TRP A 751 -17.13 5.97 -24.04
#